data_AF-A0A9D0VZF9-F1
#
_entry.id   AF-A0A9D0VZF9-F1
#
_cell.length_a   1.000
_cell.length_b   1.000
_cell.length_c   1.000
_cell.angle_alpha   90.00
_cell.angle_beta   90.00
_cell.angle_gamma   90.00
#
_symmetry.space_group_name_H-M   'P 1'
#
loop_
_entity.id
_entity.type
_entity.pdbx_description
1 polymer ?
#
loop_
_entity_poly.entity_id
_entity_poly.type
_entity_poly.pdbx_seq_one_letter_code
_entity_poly.pdbx_strand_id
1 'polypeptide(L)'
;MTQEQTDFSCYLLGGQSLLIRCGQLLLDRGHRILGVASDDAAVRRWAEEQALPLYAGRADALPGDAPFDYLFSIANFTVVPESVLALPRRAAINFHDGPLPEYAGLNVPTWALINHETEHGISWHTMTAALDQGDILKQKRFPIAPDETAFTLNAKCYDAAIECFTELVDELATGRNQPQVQDLQVQHYFARCRRPEGACTLDWSQPAEDIDALVRGLDYGPYRNPLGLPKLLTADAAYAVRGLEVLEQRGGAPAGTILAAGDFLTVATASLDVSLTDITDLGGTRVSGTELLARAGLAVGDVLPGLSAADRDAISDLDRSACKHEALWARRLASVEALELPFTRRGNGETAAPDRESLDYQLQAPLADALPGLEAADALLAGLLLYLSRVGTQERFDVAYRDDHGTLSPAARLLFETLLPWKTRLDHGQPASAFAASLSDDPVLRQGPHACARDLLLREPDIPVSNRSVATSLPIALVRARELEYGTLPDADLCIVVPDDGRSCRWHYRPARLPTAAVQRMQQQLDTLLGDLAARPDTPVGDLEIVPAAEKQTLLQTWNETAAPFDGQACIHQQFESRAAAQPDAPALSFQDEHLSYRQLNERANRLAHRLLELGVEPDSRVGILLDRSTDMVVAMLATLKAGAAYLPLDPDYPAGRIRYMIGDGEVRAVLSQARHAALAADLEVPVLLLDEEASALAGRPVDNPVTAVGPDNLAYTIYTSGSTGKPKGVMVEHRNVVSFFAGMDE
;
A
#
# COMPACT_ATOMS: atom_id res chain seq x y z
N MET A 1 -30.65 -59.99 -8.95
CA MET A 1 -30.21 -59.54 -10.29
C MET A 1 -29.44 -58.24 -10.07
N THR A 2 -28.12 -58.31 -10.10
CA THR A 2 -27.20 -57.18 -10.05
C THR A 2 -27.27 -56.43 -11.38
N GLN A 3 -27.85 -55.23 -11.39
CA GLN A 3 -27.74 -54.32 -12.53
C GLN A 3 -26.27 -53.90 -12.67
N GLU A 4 -25.67 -54.14 -13.84
CA GLU A 4 -24.33 -53.64 -14.17
C GLU A 4 -24.37 -52.10 -14.15
N GLN A 5 -23.76 -51.49 -13.14
CA GLN A 5 -23.53 -50.06 -13.09
C GLN A 5 -22.41 -49.74 -14.08
N THR A 6 -22.74 -49.07 -15.19
CA THR A 6 -21.72 -48.67 -16.17
C THR A 6 -20.99 -47.43 -15.68
N ASP A 7 -19.66 -47.52 -15.58
CA ASP A 7 -18.82 -46.36 -15.34
C ASP A 7 -18.85 -45.42 -16.56
N PHE A 8 -18.65 -44.13 -16.32
CA PHE A 8 -18.58 -43.13 -17.38
C PHE A 8 -17.44 -42.15 -17.08
N SER A 9 -17.02 -41.45 -18.12
CA SER A 9 -15.94 -40.47 -18.06
C SER A 9 -16.47 -39.05 -18.14
N CYS A 10 -15.90 -38.12 -17.37
CA CYS A 10 -16.37 -36.74 -17.38
C CYS A 10 -15.27 -35.70 -17.10
N TYR A 11 -15.56 -34.46 -17.50
CA TYR A 11 -14.85 -33.26 -17.04
C TYR A 11 -15.75 -32.44 -16.11
N LEU A 12 -15.11 -31.72 -15.18
CA LEU A 12 -15.78 -30.75 -14.30
C LEU A 12 -15.35 -29.33 -14.67
N LEU A 13 -16.31 -28.42 -14.73
CA LEU A 13 -16.11 -27.00 -15.01
C LEU A 13 -16.84 -26.16 -13.98
N GLY A 14 -16.16 -25.19 -13.36
CA GLY A 14 -16.77 -24.22 -12.46
C GLY A 14 -16.03 -24.08 -11.13
N GLY A 15 -16.75 -23.88 -10.03
CA GLY A 15 -16.14 -23.46 -8.76
C GLY A 15 -16.91 -23.89 -7.51
N GLN A 16 -16.52 -23.33 -6.37
CA GLN A 16 -17.17 -23.47 -5.07
C GLN A 16 -17.19 -24.89 -4.49
N SER A 17 -17.68 -25.01 -3.25
CA SER A 17 -17.74 -26.28 -2.52
C SER A 17 -18.70 -27.29 -3.14
N LEU A 18 -19.71 -26.87 -3.92
CA LEU A 18 -20.66 -27.77 -4.56
C LEU A 18 -19.97 -28.65 -5.61
N LEU A 19 -19.07 -28.08 -6.43
CA LEU A 19 -18.30 -28.83 -7.41
C LEU A 19 -17.43 -29.89 -6.72
N ILE A 20 -16.76 -29.54 -5.63
CA ILE A 20 -15.94 -30.47 -4.85
C ILE A 20 -16.77 -31.65 -4.36
N ARG A 21 -17.96 -31.39 -3.79
CA ARG A 21 -18.85 -32.45 -3.29
C ARG A 21 -19.38 -33.34 -4.41
N CYS A 22 -19.77 -32.76 -5.54
CA CYS A 22 -20.22 -33.51 -6.71
C CYS A 22 -19.07 -34.35 -7.31
N GLY A 23 -17.87 -33.78 -7.39
CA GLY A 23 -16.67 -34.47 -7.85
C GLY A 23 -16.29 -35.64 -6.95
N GLN A 24 -16.30 -35.44 -5.63
CA GLN A 24 -16.04 -36.52 -4.68
C GLN A 24 -17.08 -37.65 -4.82
N LEU A 25 -18.36 -37.30 -4.99
CA LEU A 25 -19.43 -38.26 -5.18
C LEU A 25 -19.23 -39.13 -6.44
N LEU A 26 -18.75 -38.53 -7.53
CA LEU A 26 -18.42 -39.23 -8.77
C LEU A 26 -17.27 -40.23 -8.56
N LEU A 27 -16.21 -39.82 -7.85
CA LEU A 27 -15.07 -40.68 -7.52
C LEU A 27 -15.49 -41.84 -6.61
N ASP A 28 -16.29 -41.56 -5.58
CA ASP A 28 -16.78 -42.57 -4.62
C ASP A 28 -17.67 -43.62 -5.29
N ARG A 29 -18.38 -43.24 -6.37
CA ARG A 29 -19.16 -44.15 -7.23
C ARG A 29 -18.35 -44.85 -8.32
N GLY A 30 -17.04 -44.60 -8.41
CA GLY A 30 -16.15 -45.23 -9.38
C GLY A 30 -16.21 -44.65 -10.79
N HIS A 31 -16.79 -43.46 -10.97
CA HIS A 31 -16.76 -42.75 -12.26
C HIS A 31 -15.40 -42.08 -12.48
N ARG A 32 -15.03 -41.87 -13.75
CA ARG A 32 -13.70 -41.36 -14.13
C ARG A 32 -13.73 -39.86 -14.41
N ILE A 33 -13.15 -39.07 -13.53
CA ILE A 33 -12.92 -37.64 -13.78
C ILE A 33 -11.60 -37.49 -14.56
N LEU A 34 -11.69 -36.95 -15.78
CA LEU A 34 -10.53 -36.75 -16.66
C LEU A 34 -9.78 -35.44 -16.38
N GLY A 35 -10.44 -34.50 -15.72
CA GLY A 35 -9.83 -33.27 -15.22
C GLY A 35 -10.85 -32.21 -14.80
N VAL A 36 -10.34 -31.12 -14.27
CA VAL A 36 -11.11 -30.04 -13.66
C VAL A 36 -10.63 -28.69 -14.20
N ALA A 37 -11.56 -27.87 -14.71
CA ALA A 37 -11.31 -26.49 -15.12
C ALA A 37 -11.85 -25.54 -14.06
N SER A 38 -10.95 -24.89 -13.31
CA SER A 38 -11.32 -23.95 -12.24
C SER A 38 -10.21 -22.96 -11.88
N ASP A 39 -10.61 -21.72 -11.58
CA ASP A 39 -9.75 -20.72 -10.95
C ASP A 39 -10.02 -20.59 -9.43
N ASP A 40 -10.98 -21.36 -8.89
CA ASP A 40 -11.29 -21.41 -7.47
C ASP A 40 -10.18 -22.15 -6.71
N ALA A 41 -9.58 -21.46 -5.73
CA ALA A 41 -8.43 -21.98 -4.99
C ALA A 41 -8.74 -23.27 -4.20
N ALA A 42 -9.97 -23.42 -3.69
CA ALA A 42 -10.39 -24.62 -2.97
C ALA A 42 -10.59 -25.80 -3.92
N VAL A 43 -11.21 -25.56 -5.09
CA VAL A 43 -11.38 -26.60 -6.12
C VAL A 43 -10.04 -27.08 -6.65
N ARG A 44 -9.10 -26.15 -6.91
CA ARG A 44 -7.76 -26.49 -7.39
C ARG A 44 -7.01 -27.36 -6.38
N ARG A 45 -7.05 -26.99 -5.09
CA ARG A 45 -6.45 -27.78 -4.02
C ARG A 45 -7.05 -29.19 -3.95
N TRP A 46 -8.37 -29.31 -3.99
CA TRP A 46 -9.04 -30.61 -4.01
C TRP A 46 -8.64 -31.46 -5.22
N ALA A 47 -8.58 -30.87 -6.42
CA ALA A 47 -8.16 -31.59 -7.62
C ALA A 47 -6.71 -32.09 -7.52
N GLU A 48 -5.79 -31.28 -6.97
CA GLU A 48 -4.41 -31.69 -6.68
C GLU A 48 -4.34 -32.85 -5.69
N GLU A 49 -5.13 -32.80 -4.60
CA GLU A 49 -5.23 -33.87 -3.61
C GLU A 49 -5.75 -35.19 -4.20
N GLN A 50 -6.65 -35.11 -5.18
CA GLN A 50 -7.17 -36.27 -5.93
C GLN A 50 -6.30 -36.65 -7.15
N ALA A 51 -5.16 -35.98 -7.38
CA ALA A 51 -4.29 -36.15 -8.54
C ALA A 51 -5.00 -36.02 -9.90
N LEU A 52 -5.98 -35.12 -9.99
CA LEU A 52 -6.73 -34.82 -11.20
C LEU A 52 -6.03 -33.73 -12.04
N PRO A 53 -6.00 -33.84 -13.38
CA PRO A 53 -5.49 -32.78 -14.24
C PRO A 53 -6.26 -31.46 -14.04
N LEU A 54 -5.52 -30.36 -13.92
CA LEU A 54 -6.06 -29.01 -13.74
C LEU A 54 -5.89 -28.15 -14.99
N TYR A 55 -6.97 -27.44 -15.33
CA TYR A 55 -7.03 -26.47 -16.43
C TYR A 55 -7.43 -25.10 -15.90
N ALA A 56 -7.14 -24.05 -16.66
CA ALA A 56 -7.63 -22.71 -16.37
C ALA A 56 -9.18 -22.72 -16.28
N GLY A 57 -9.76 -21.88 -15.43
CA GLY A 57 -11.22 -21.80 -15.16
C GLY A 57 -12.08 -21.26 -16.31
N ARG A 58 -11.74 -21.60 -17.54
CA ARG A 58 -12.42 -21.21 -18.77
C ARG A 58 -12.70 -22.44 -19.62
N ALA A 59 -13.87 -22.49 -20.24
CA ALA A 59 -14.35 -23.67 -20.95
C ALA A 59 -13.45 -24.10 -22.12
N ASP A 60 -12.83 -23.15 -22.81
CA ASP A 60 -11.89 -23.35 -23.93
C ASP A 60 -10.54 -23.93 -23.49
N ALA A 61 -10.25 -24.01 -22.19
CA ALA A 61 -9.03 -24.66 -21.68
C ALA A 61 -9.17 -26.19 -21.55
N LEU A 62 -10.39 -26.75 -21.64
CA LEU A 62 -10.59 -28.18 -21.58
C LEU A 62 -10.07 -28.86 -22.87
N PRO A 63 -9.36 -29.99 -22.77
CA PRO A 63 -8.82 -30.67 -23.93
C PRO A 63 -9.94 -31.33 -24.75
N GLY A 64 -9.93 -31.11 -26.06
CA GLY A 64 -10.90 -31.69 -27.00
C GLY A 64 -10.44 -32.98 -27.68
N ASP A 65 -9.25 -33.47 -27.32
CA ASP A 65 -8.52 -34.45 -28.13
C ASP A 65 -8.98 -35.89 -27.90
N ALA A 66 -9.52 -36.17 -26.71
CA ALA A 66 -9.95 -37.50 -26.28
C ALA A 66 -11.46 -37.50 -25.97
N PRO A 67 -12.22 -38.47 -26.49
CA PRO A 67 -13.66 -38.49 -26.31
C PRO A 67 -14.06 -38.95 -24.88
N PHE A 68 -15.02 -38.26 -24.28
CA PHE A 68 -15.55 -38.52 -22.93
C PHE A 68 -17.09 -38.45 -22.91
N ASP A 69 -17.73 -38.91 -21.84
CA ASP A 69 -19.20 -39.07 -21.82
C ASP A 69 -19.95 -37.79 -21.43
N TYR A 70 -19.55 -37.13 -20.34
CA TYR A 70 -20.28 -35.97 -19.79
C TYR A 70 -19.37 -34.78 -19.45
N LEU A 71 -19.88 -33.57 -19.59
CA LEU A 71 -19.30 -32.36 -19.02
C LEU A 71 -20.24 -31.85 -17.92
N PHE A 72 -19.77 -31.71 -16.69
CA PHE A 72 -20.56 -31.10 -15.62
C PHE A 72 -20.10 -29.66 -15.36
N SER A 73 -21.00 -28.71 -15.61
CA SER A 73 -20.87 -27.29 -15.30
C SER A 73 -21.56 -27.00 -13.96
N ILE A 74 -20.78 -26.69 -12.92
CA ILE A 74 -21.28 -26.52 -11.54
C ILE A 74 -20.75 -25.21 -10.97
N ALA A 75 -21.64 -24.28 -10.61
CA ALA A 75 -21.28 -22.93 -10.17
C ALA A 75 -20.33 -22.22 -11.16
N ASN A 76 -20.59 -22.37 -12.46
CA ASN A 76 -19.88 -21.69 -13.54
C ASN A 76 -20.71 -20.49 -14.02
N PHE A 77 -20.15 -19.29 -13.94
CA PHE A 77 -20.81 -18.03 -14.31
C PHE A 77 -20.36 -17.51 -15.68
N THR A 78 -19.71 -18.34 -16.48
CA THR A 78 -19.23 -18.01 -17.82
C THR A 78 -20.00 -18.77 -18.89
N VAL A 79 -20.27 -18.13 -20.02
CA VAL A 79 -20.93 -18.76 -21.16
C VAL A 79 -19.98 -19.78 -21.79
N VAL A 80 -20.44 -21.03 -21.89
CA VAL A 80 -19.67 -22.12 -22.50
C VAL A 80 -19.87 -22.10 -24.01
N PRO A 81 -18.79 -22.02 -24.83
CA PRO A 81 -18.91 -22.00 -26.30
C PRO A 81 -19.54 -23.29 -26.85
N GLU A 82 -20.28 -23.19 -27.95
CA GLU A 82 -20.89 -24.35 -28.63
C GLU A 82 -19.88 -25.45 -28.98
N SER A 83 -18.65 -25.06 -29.35
CA SER A 83 -17.57 -26.00 -29.64
C SER A 83 -17.20 -26.90 -28.45
N VAL A 84 -17.33 -26.38 -27.23
CA VAL A 84 -17.07 -27.12 -25.98
C VAL A 84 -18.28 -27.95 -25.59
N LEU A 85 -19.50 -27.42 -25.78
CA LEU A 85 -20.76 -28.14 -25.53
C LEU A 85 -20.89 -29.42 -26.39
N ALA A 86 -20.25 -29.44 -27.57
CA ALA A 86 -20.26 -30.57 -28.49
C ALA A 86 -19.18 -31.65 -28.18
N LEU A 87 -18.25 -31.40 -27.25
CA LEU A 87 -17.20 -32.36 -26.88
C LEU A 87 -17.72 -33.65 -26.21
N PRO A 88 -18.63 -33.62 -25.23
CA PRO A 88 -19.12 -34.84 -24.58
C PRO A 88 -19.95 -35.68 -25.55
N ARG A 89 -19.76 -37.01 -25.52
CA ARG A 89 -20.52 -37.97 -26.33
C ARG A 89 -22.00 -38.02 -25.98
N ARG A 90 -22.34 -37.75 -24.72
CA ARG A 90 -23.70 -37.89 -24.20
C ARG A 90 -24.34 -36.53 -23.94
N ALA A 91 -23.81 -35.75 -23.00
CA ALA A 91 -24.35 -34.42 -22.70
C ALA A 91 -23.36 -33.52 -21.95
N ALA A 92 -23.48 -32.22 -22.15
CA ALA A 92 -23.05 -31.21 -21.20
C ALA A 92 -24.22 -30.91 -20.25
N ILE A 93 -23.98 -30.88 -18.96
CA ILE A 93 -24.98 -30.81 -17.89
C ILE A 93 -24.64 -29.64 -16.98
N ASN A 94 -25.62 -28.79 -16.70
CA ASN A 94 -25.47 -27.64 -15.81
C ASN A 94 -26.29 -27.83 -14.53
N PHE A 95 -25.74 -27.35 -13.42
CA PHE A 95 -26.48 -27.09 -12.20
C PHE A 95 -27.07 -25.68 -12.24
N HIS A 96 -28.37 -25.58 -11.97
CA HIS A 96 -29.10 -24.32 -11.82
C HIS A 96 -29.81 -24.27 -10.46
N ASP A 97 -29.68 -23.15 -9.75
CA ASP A 97 -30.18 -22.93 -8.39
C ASP A 97 -31.64 -22.46 -8.34
N GLY A 98 -32.40 -22.71 -9.42
CA GLY A 98 -33.83 -22.41 -9.54
C GLY A 98 -34.65 -23.55 -10.19
N PRO A 99 -35.98 -23.53 -10.00
CA PRO A 99 -36.88 -24.38 -10.75
C PRO A 99 -37.00 -23.85 -12.19
N LEU A 100 -36.48 -24.62 -13.14
CA LEU A 100 -36.66 -24.36 -14.56
C LEU A 100 -38.01 -24.95 -15.04
N PRO A 101 -38.69 -24.32 -16.00
CA PRO A 101 -38.31 -23.10 -16.73
C PRO A 101 -38.56 -21.78 -15.98
N GLU A 102 -39.30 -21.78 -14.87
CA GLU A 102 -39.90 -20.56 -14.31
C GLU A 102 -38.88 -19.51 -13.89
N TYR A 103 -37.76 -19.92 -13.30
CA TYR A 103 -36.69 -19.03 -12.83
C TYR A 103 -35.36 -19.39 -13.49
N ALA A 104 -34.95 -18.61 -14.49
CA ALA A 104 -33.69 -18.75 -15.22
C ALA A 104 -32.75 -17.55 -14.96
N GLY A 105 -31.45 -17.71 -15.24
CA GLY A 105 -30.45 -16.66 -15.07
C GLY A 105 -29.76 -16.72 -13.70
N LEU A 106 -29.60 -15.57 -13.03
CA LEU A 106 -28.72 -15.46 -11.85
C LEU A 106 -29.44 -14.92 -10.61
N ASN A 107 -28.98 -15.39 -9.44
CA ASN A 107 -29.47 -14.99 -8.12
C ASN A 107 -30.97 -15.28 -7.94
N VAL A 108 -31.45 -16.37 -8.53
CA VAL A 108 -32.88 -16.72 -8.53
C VAL A 108 -33.49 -16.96 -7.14
N PRO A 109 -32.75 -17.42 -6.10
CA PRO A 109 -33.27 -17.45 -4.74
C PRO A 109 -33.70 -16.07 -4.23
N THR A 110 -32.93 -15.01 -4.54
CA THR A 110 -33.32 -13.64 -4.18
C THR A 110 -34.61 -13.23 -4.88
N TRP A 111 -34.73 -13.51 -6.18
CA TRP A 111 -35.90 -13.11 -6.94
C TRP A 111 -37.17 -13.86 -6.51
N ALA A 112 -37.05 -15.15 -6.15
CA ALA A 112 -38.16 -15.91 -5.60
C ALA A 112 -38.69 -15.30 -4.30
N LEU A 113 -37.79 -14.88 -3.39
CA LEU A 113 -38.18 -14.20 -2.15
C LEU A 113 -38.85 -12.84 -2.42
N ILE A 114 -38.25 -12.00 -3.29
CA ILE A 114 -38.80 -10.69 -3.65
C ILE A 114 -40.16 -10.80 -4.35
N ASN A 115 -40.38 -11.86 -5.13
CA ASN A 115 -41.64 -12.12 -5.82
C ASN A 115 -42.69 -12.83 -4.96
N HIS A 116 -42.41 -13.06 -3.67
CA HIS A 116 -43.31 -13.75 -2.73
C HIS A 116 -43.66 -15.19 -3.13
N GLU A 117 -42.71 -15.90 -3.74
CA GLU A 117 -42.89 -17.32 -4.01
C GLU A 117 -43.03 -18.10 -2.69
N THR A 118 -43.85 -19.15 -2.70
CA THR A 118 -44.04 -20.04 -1.53
C THR A 118 -43.29 -21.36 -1.68
N GLU A 119 -42.76 -21.62 -2.87
CA GLU A 119 -41.98 -22.80 -3.22
C GLU A 119 -40.81 -22.37 -4.11
N HIS A 120 -39.65 -23.00 -3.92
CA HIS A 120 -38.50 -22.86 -4.80
C HIS A 120 -37.98 -24.24 -5.20
N GLY A 121 -36.88 -24.28 -5.94
CA GLY A 121 -36.26 -25.54 -6.34
C GLY A 121 -34.91 -25.37 -6.99
N ILE A 122 -34.34 -26.50 -7.40
CA ILE A 122 -33.10 -26.58 -8.18
C ILE A 122 -33.29 -27.49 -9.38
N SER A 123 -32.50 -27.28 -10.42
CA SER A 123 -32.58 -28.05 -11.67
C SER A 123 -31.19 -28.46 -12.16
N TRP A 124 -31.05 -29.74 -12.51
CA TRP A 124 -29.96 -30.24 -13.34
C TRP A 124 -30.49 -30.42 -14.76
N HIS A 125 -29.89 -29.76 -15.73
CA HIS A 125 -30.40 -29.75 -17.10
C HIS A 125 -29.28 -29.85 -18.14
N THR A 126 -29.62 -30.23 -19.35
CA THR A 126 -28.67 -30.23 -20.47
C THR A 126 -28.30 -28.80 -20.87
N MET A 127 -27.07 -28.60 -21.30
CA MET A 127 -26.60 -27.31 -21.80
C MET A 127 -26.81 -27.22 -23.30
N THR A 128 -27.29 -26.06 -23.76
CA THR A 128 -27.38 -25.70 -25.17
C THR A 128 -26.73 -24.34 -25.39
N ALA A 129 -26.73 -23.85 -26.63
CA ALA A 129 -26.32 -22.48 -26.92
C ALA A 129 -27.20 -21.42 -26.22
N ALA A 130 -28.46 -21.77 -25.94
CA ALA A 130 -29.38 -20.93 -25.19
C ALA A 130 -29.24 -21.17 -23.67
N LEU A 131 -29.17 -20.08 -22.90
CA LEU A 131 -28.97 -20.12 -21.45
C LEU A 131 -30.18 -20.72 -20.74
N ASP A 132 -29.95 -21.75 -19.94
CA ASP A 132 -30.95 -22.43 -19.10
C ASP A 132 -32.18 -23.00 -19.83
N GLN A 133 -32.10 -23.27 -21.14
CA GLN A 133 -33.22 -23.76 -21.95
C GLN A 133 -33.14 -25.24 -22.35
N GLY A 134 -32.08 -25.96 -21.96
CA GLY A 134 -31.97 -27.38 -22.30
C GLY A 134 -32.85 -28.29 -21.44
N ASP A 135 -33.09 -29.51 -21.89
CA ASP A 135 -33.96 -30.47 -21.22
C ASP A 135 -33.54 -30.70 -19.75
N ILE A 136 -34.52 -30.69 -18.85
CA ILE A 136 -34.34 -30.93 -17.42
C ILE A 136 -34.09 -32.43 -17.23
N LEU A 137 -32.94 -32.78 -16.67
CA LEU A 137 -32.59 -34.16 -16.34
C LEU A 137 -33.11 -34.54 -14.97
N LYS A 138 -33.07 -33.61 -14.02
CA LYS A 138 -33.54 -33.82 -12.65
C LYS A 138 -33.91 -32.48 -12.02
N GLN A 139 -35.00 -32.41 -11.28
CA GLN A 139 -35.44 -31.22 -10.56
C GLN A 139 -35.97 -31.61 -9.18
N LYS A 140 -35.72 -30.77 -8.18
CA LYS A 140 -36.29 -30.91 -6.85
C LYS A 140 -36.87 -29.58 -6.40
N ARG A 141 -38.11 -29.62 -5.90
CA ARG A 141 -38.84 -28.48 -5.34
C ARG A 141 -38.99 -28.62 -3.83
N PHE A 142 -39.07 -27.50 -3.14
CA PHE A 142 -39.20 -27.43 -1.69
C PHE A 142 -39.85 -26.10 -1.25
N PRO A 143 -40.57 -26.08 -0.12
CA PRO A 143 -41.25 -24.89 0.36
C PRO A 143 -40.25 -23.84 0.88
N ILE A 144 -40.61 -22.56 0.67
CA ILE A 144 -39.92 -21.41 1.26
C ILE A 144 -40.60 -21.08 2.60
N ALA A 145 -39.85 -21.09 3.69
CA ALA A 145 -40.36 -20.68 5.01
C ALA A 145 -40.50 -19.14 5.08
N PRO A 146 -41.44 -18.60 5.87
CA PRO A 146 -41.68 -17.16 5.92
C PRO A 146 -40.47 -16.30 6.33
N ASP A 147 -39.57 -16.87 7.13
CA ASP A 147 -38.36 -16.23 7.65
C ASP A 147 -37.11 -16.52 6.80
N GLU A 148 -37.27 -17.17 5.63
CA GLU A 148 -36.13 -17.43 4.75
C GLU A 148 -35.55 -16.16 4.16
N THR A 149 -34.21 -16.17 4.14
CA THR A 149 -33.33 -15.18 3.54
C THR A 149 -32.65 -15.78 2.32
N ALA A 150 -32.07 -14.96 1.45
CA ALA A 150 -31.32 -15.48 0.31
C ALA A 150 -30.18 -16.42 0.76
N PHE A 151 -29.54 -16.15 1.90
CA PHE A 151 -28.54 -17.04 2.50
C PHE A 151 -29.11 -18.43 2.86
N THR A 152 -30.22 -18.47 3.59
CA THR A 152 -30.81 -19.72 4.06
C THR A 152 -31.48 -20.51 2.93
N LEU A 153 -32.10 -19.83 1.97
CA LEU A 153 -32.66 -20.44 0.76
C LEU A 153 -31.55 -21.01 -0.14
N ASN A 154 -30.42 -20.29 -0.31
CA ASN A 154 -29.25 -20.82 -1.02
C ASN A 154 -28.68 -22.07 -0.34
N ALA A 155 -28.67 -22.13 0.99
CA ALA A 155 -28.24 -23.33 1.71
C ALA A 155 -29.18 -24.52 1.44
N LYS A 156 -30.49 -24.29 1.36
CA LYS A 156 -31.46 -25.32 0.93
C LYS A 156 -31.22 -25.76 -0.51
N CYS A 157 -30.95 -24.83 -1.43
CA CYS A 157 -30.58 -25.16 -2.81
C CYS A 157 -29.33 -26.04 -2.86
N TYR A 158 -28.32 -25.74 -2.05
CA TYR A 158 -27.08 -26.52 -1.96
C TYR A 158 -27.34 -27.96 -1.49
N ASP A 159 -28.10 -28.14 -0.40
CA ASP A 159 -28.43 -29.46 0.13
C ASP A 159 -29.26 -30.26 -0.88
N ALA A 160 -30.27 -29.63 -1.48
CA ALA A 160 -31.08 -30.24 -2.53
C ALA A 160 -30.23 -30.61 -3.76
N ALA A 161 -29.25 -29.79 -4.15
CA ALA A 161 -28.39 -30.04 -5.29
C ALA A 161 -27.59 -31.34 -5.12
N ILE A 162 -27.00 -31.57 -3.94
CA ILE A 162 -26.21 -32.79 -3.66
C ILE A 162 -27.09 -34.04 -3.69
N GLU A 163 -28.26 -34.00 -3.08
CA GLU A 163 -29.20 -35.11 -3.08
C GLU A 163 -29.68 -35.42 -4.51
N CYS A 164 -30.08 -34.39 -5.26
CA CYS A 164 -30.56 -34.54 -6.63
C CYS A 164 -29.45 -35.01 -7.58
N PHE A 165 -28.21 -34.54 -7.38
CA PHE A 165 -27.05 -34.98 -8.15
C PHE A 165 -26.74 -36.47 -7.90
N THR A 166 -26.90 -36.92 -6.67
CA THR A 166 -26.74 -38.33 -6.28
C THR A 166 -27.66 -39.24 -7.08
N GLU A 167 -28.95 -38.89 -7.16
CA GLU A 167 -29.92 -39.64 -7.95
C GLU A 167 -29.65 -39.52 -9.46
N LEU A 168 -29.30 -38.32 -9.94
CA LEU A 168 -28.98 -38.08 -11.34
C LEU A 168 -27.82 -38.97 -11.81
N VAL A 169 -26.73 -39.03 -11.05
CA VAL A 169 -25.56 -39.87 -11.41
C VAL A 169 -25.95 -41.34 -11.52
N ASP A 170 -26.76 -41.86 -10.59
CA ASP A 170 -27.24 -43.25 -10.62
C ASP A 170 -28.14 -43.53 -11.84
N GLU A 171 -28.97 -42.56 -12.23
CA GLU A 171 -29.82 -42.65 -13.43
C GLU A 171 -29.01 -42.56 -14.73
N LEU A 172 -28.00 -41.69 -14.80
CA LEU A 172 -27.09 -41.57 -15.95
C LEU A 172 -26.24 -42.83 -16.15
N ALA A 173 -25.72 -43.41 -15.06
CA ALA A 173 -24.95 -44.64 -15.07
C ALA A 173 -25.77 -45.88 -15.50
N THR A 174 -27.07 -45.84 -15.28
CA THR A 174 -28.00 -46.93 -15.66
C THR A 174 -28.78 -46.66 -16.95
N GLY A 175 -28.60 -45.49 -17.57
CA GLY A 175 -29.35 -45.06 -18.76
C GLY A 175 -30.86 -44.91 -18.52
N ARG A 176 -31.27 -44.73 -17.26
CA ARG A 176 -32.69 -44.63 -16.85
C ARG A 176 -33.22 -43.19 -16.78
N ASN A 177 -32.34 -42.20 -16.89
CA ASN A 177 -32.75 -40.80 -16.85
C ASN A 177 -33.71 -40.47 -18.01
N GLN A 178 -34.77 -39.71 -17.71
CA GLN A 178 -35.78 -39.28 -18.69
C GLN A 178 -35.79 -37.76 -18.75
N PRO A 179 -35.10 -37.16 -19.73
CA PRO A 179 -35.08 -35.71 -19.90
C PRO A 179 -36.49 -35.15 -20.16
N GLN A 180 -36.82 -34.05 -19.50
CA GLN A 180 -38.06 -33.31 -19.67
C GLN A 180 -37.81 -32.02 -20.45
N VAL A 181 -38.49 -31.87 -21.59
CA VAL A 181 -38.46 -30.63 -22.39
C VAL A 181 -39.14 -29.51 -21.60
N GLN A 182 -38.51 -28.33 -21.59
CA GLN A 182 -39.01 -27.15 -20.90
C GLN A 182 -40.13 -26.45 -21.68
N ASP A 183 -41.13 -25.90 -20.97
CA ASP A 183 -42.08 -24.94 -21.54
C ASP A 183 -41.55 -23.50 -21.36
N LEU A 184 -40.94 -22.96 -22.41
CA LEU A 184 -40.29 -21.66 -22.37
C LEU A 184 -41.27 -20.47 -22.30
N GLN A 185 -42.58 -20.69 -22.42
CA GLN A 185 -43.57 -19.59 -22.34
C GLN A 185 -43.74 -19.04 -20.93
N VAL A 186 -43.38 -19.80 -19.90
CA VAL A 186 -43.50 -19.41 -18.49
C VAL A 186 -42.15 -18.99 -17.86
N GLN A 187 -41.12 -18.83 -18.69
CA GLN A 187 -39.76 -18.52 -18.21
C GLN A 187 -39.62 -17.05 -17.79
N HIS A 188 -39.12 -16.83 -16.57
CA HIS A 188 -38.62 -15.54 -16.11
C HIS A 188 -37.09 -15.57 -16.10
N TYR A 189 -36.46 -14.72 -16.91
CA TYR A 189 -35.01 -14.66 -17.03
C TYR A 189 -34.42 -13.43 -16.31
N PHE A 190 -33.54 -13.68 -15.35
CA PHE A 190 -32.85 -12.66 -14.57
C PHE A 190 -31.39 -12.53 -15.00
N ALA A 191 -31.11 -11.55 -15.85
CA ALA A 191 -29.75 -11.30 -16.35
C ALA A 191 -28.78 -10.84 -15.23
N ARG A 192 -27.46 -11.01 -15.45
CA ARG A 192 -26.38 -10.65 -14.50
C ARG A 192 -26.50 -9.25 -13.89
N CYS A 193 -26.92 -8.28 -14.70
CA CYS A 193 -27.05 -6.87 -14.32
C CYS A 193 -28.46 -6.49 -13.87
N ARG A 194 -29.42 -7.43 -13.75
CA ARG A 194 -30.72 -7.16 -13.14
C ARG A 194 -30.50 -6.80 -11.67
N ARG A 195 -31.14 -5.72 -11.22
CA ARG A 195 -31.02 -5.17 -9.86
C ARG A 195 -32.41 -4.79 -9.34
N PRO A 196 -32.65 -4.85 -8.02
CA PRO A 196 -33.83 -4.22 -7.43
C PRO A 196 -33.87 -2.72 -7.75
N GLU A 197 -35.07 -2.17 -7.84
CA GLU A 197 -35.27 -0.77 -8.23
C GLU A 197 -34.69 0.21 -7.20
N GLY A 198 -34.38 1.42 -7.66
CA GLY A 198 -33.84 2.50 -6.83
C GLY A 198 -32.53 2.15 -6.15
N ALA A 199 -31.73 1.26 -6.76
CA ALA A 199 -30.53 0.67 -6.17
C ALA A 199 -30.82 0.09 -4.77
N CYS A 200 -31.90 -0.69 -4.62
CA CYS A 200 -32.34 -1.30 -3.36
C CYS A 200 -32.75 -0.29 -2.26
N THR A 201 -33.21 0.92 -2.62
CA THR A 201 -33.76 1.87 -1.65
C THR A 201 -35.14 1.43 -1.18
N LEU A 202 -35.41 1.51 0.13
CA LEU A 202 -36.70 1.18 0.71
C LEU A 202 -37.77 2.20 0.28
N ASP A 203 -38.91 1.68 -0.20
CA ASP A 203 -40.08 2.49 -0.53
C ASP A 203 -41.16 2.30 0.54
N TRP A 204 -41.27 3.27 1.44
CA TRP A 204 -42.25 3.21 2.53
C TRP A 204 -43.71 3.17 2.07
N SER A 205 -43.99 3.54 0.81
CA SER A 205 -45.33 3.44 0.24
C SER A 205 -45.73 2.01 -0.15
N GLN A 206 -44.80 1.06 -0.09
CA GLN A 206 -45.09 -0.37 -0.28
C GLN A 206 -45.63 -1.01 1.02
N PRO A 207 -46.35 -2.13 0.90
CA PRO A 207 -46.66 -3.01 2.03
C PRO A 207 -45.38 -3.44 2.78
N ALA A 208 -45.49 -3.60 4.10
CA ALA A 208 -44.41 -4.10 4.96
C ALA A 208 -43.84 -5.43 4.48
N GLU A 209 -44.68 -6.29 3.93
CA GLU A 209 -44.32 -7.60 3.40
C GLU A 209 -43.37 -7.48 2.19
N ASP A 210 -43.57 -6.49 1.31
CA ASP A 210 -42.69 -6.24 0.16
C ASP A 210 -41.32 -5.72 0.61
N ILE A 211 -41.31 -4.83 1.60
CA ILE A 211 -40.08 -4.29 2.20
C ILE A 211 -39.30 -5.41 2.89
N ASP A 212 -39.98 -6.25 3.68
CA ASP A 212 -39.41 -7.42 4.35
C ASP A 212 -38.85 -8.44 3.35
N ALA A 213 -39.60 -8.75 2.29
CA ALA A 213 -39.15 -9.63 1.21
C ALA A 213 -37.88 -9.11 0.51
N LEU A 214 -37.77 -7.78 0.31
CA LEU A 214 -36.56 -7.15 -0.20
C LEU A 214 -35.38 -7.30 0.78
N VAL A 215 -35.60 -7.06 2.08
CA VAL A 215 -34.55 -7.20 3.09
C VAL A 215 -34.04 -8.63 3.17
N ARG A 216 -34.93 -9.61 3.31
CA ARG A 216 -34.58 -11.03 3.35
C ARG A 216 -33.95 -11.52 2.04
N GLY A 217 -34.48 -11.08 0.90
CA GLY A 217 -33.96 -11.42 -0.43
C GLY A 217 -32.54 -10.89 -0.69
N LEU A 218 -32.11 -9.86 0.03
CA LEU A 218 -30.76 -9.28 -0.07
C LEU A 218 -29.84 -9.66 1.10
N ASP A 219 -30.30 -10.50 2.04
CA ASP A 219 -29.46 -11.05 3.09
C ASP A 219 -28.72 -12.31 2.61
N TYR A 220 -27.44 -12.15 2.29
CA TYR A 220 -26.50 -13.21 1.89
C TYR A 220 -25.62 -13.67 3.07
N GLY A 221 -25.92 -13.23 4.29
CA GLY A 221 -25.13 -13.54 5.48
C GLY A 221 -23.67 -13.08 5.33
N PRO A 222 -22.69 -13.96 5.58
CA PRO A 222 -21.26 -13.62 5.47
C PRO A 222 -20.73 -13.63 4.03
N TYR A 223 -21.52 -14.09 3.05
CA TYR A 223 -21.07 -14.21 1.67
C TYR A 223 -21.23 -12.91 0.90
N ARG A 224 -20.53 -12.85 -0.22
CA ARG A 224 -20.64 -11.77 -1.20
C ARG A 224 -22.11 -11.62 -1.66
N ASN A 225 -22.65 -10.41 -1.56
CA ASN A 225 -23.94 -10.06 -2.16
C ASN A 225 -23.70 -9.32 -3.50
N PRO A 226 -24.10 -9.92 -4.65
CA PRO A 226 -23.88 -9.34 -5.97
C PRO A 226 -24.94 -8.32 -6.41
N LEU A 227 -26.01 -8.13 -5.64
CA LEU A 227 -27.18 -7.31 -6.03
C LEU A 227 -27.23 -5.95 -5.33
N GLY A 228 -26.84 -5.85 -4.06
CA GLY A 228 -26.91 -4.61 -3.28
C GLY A 228 -27.56 -4.83 -1.91
N LEU A 229 -27.49 -3.84 -1.02
CA LEU A 229 -28.10 -3.88 0.31
C LEU A 229 -29.38 -3.04 0.36
N PRO A 230 -30.41 -3.41 1.14
CA PRO A 230 -31.56 -2.54 1.38
C PRO A 230 -31.11 -1.22 2.02
N LYS A 231 -31.63 -0.08 1.56
CA LYS A 231 -31.17 1.25 1.99
C LYS A 231 -32.28 2.18 2.42
N LEU A 232 -32.14 2.78 3.59
CA LEU A 232 -32.92 3.92 4.07
C LEU A 232 -32.21 5.22 3.70
N LEU A 233 -32.98 6.23 3.28
CA LEU A 233 -32.45 7.56 2.95
C LEU A 233 -32.79 8.60 4.03
N THR A 234 -31.88 9.54 4.22
CA THR A 234 -32.11 10.84 4.88
C THR A 234 -31.88 11.97 3.86
N ALA A 235 -31.94 13.23 4.29
CA ALA A 235 -31.71 14.36 3.39
C ALA A 235 -30.27 14.40 2.84
N ASP A 236 -29.31 13.84 3.58
CA ASP A 236 -27.87 14.01 3.40
C ASP A 236 -27.07 12.69 3.43
N ALA A 237 -27.70 11.57 3.76
CA ALA A 237 -27.05 10.27 3.89
C ALA A 237 -27.95 9.10 3.48
N ALA A 238 -27.32 7.94 3.33
CA ALA A 238 -27.99 6.66 3.15
C ALA A 238 -27.44 5.67 4.17
N TYR A 239 -28.29 4.75 4.61
CA TYR A 239 -27.98 3.74 5.62
C TYR A 239 -28.40 2.36 5.11
N ALA A 240 -27.54 1.36 5.24
CA ALA A 240 -27.87 -0.02 4.95
C ALA A 240 -28.74 -0.59 6.06
N VAL A 241 -29.82 -1.29 5.69
CA VAL A 241 -30.72 -2.01 6.58
C VAL A 241 -30.52 -3.50 6.35
N ARG A 242 -30.05 -4.21 7.39
CA ARG A 242 -29.73 -5.64 7.34
C ARG A 242 -30.69 -6.50 8.15
N GLY A 243 -31.53 -5.88 8.98
CA GLY A 243 -32.51 -6.55 9.82
C GLY A 243 -33.80 -5.75 9.87
N LEU A 244 -34.92 -6.45 9.70
CA LEU A 244 -36.26 -5.89 9.72
C LEU A 244 -37.23 -6.91 10.36
N GLU A 245 -38.15 -6.40 11.18
CA GLU A 245 -39.27 -7.17 11.72
C GLU A 245 -40.59 -6.50 11.33
N VAL A 246 -41.52 -7.26 10.76
CA VAL A 246 -42.89 -6.80 10.49
C VAL A 246 -43.71 -6.90 11.77
N LEU A 247 -44.34 -5.81 12.19
CA LEU A 247 -45.13 -5.74 13.42
C LEU A 247 -46.57 -6.21 13.20
N GLU A 248 -47.24 -6.66 14.28
CA GLU A 248 -48.60 -7.22 14.20
C GLU A 248 -49.71 -6.17 13.92
N GLN A 249 -49.40 -4.88 14.03
CA GLN A 249 -50.38 -3.79 13.90
C GLN A 249 -49.86 -2.65 13.04
N ARG A 250 -50.80 -1.94 12.43
CA ARG A 250 -50.57 -0.66 11.75
C ARG A 250 -50.99 0.50 12.66
N GLY A 251 -50.07 1.40 12.96
CA GLY A 251 -50.27 2.57 13.82
C GLY A 251 -51.10 3.70 13.19
N GLY A 252 -51.53 3.55 11.93
CA GLY A 252 -52.42 4.49 11.22
C GLY A 252 -51.76 5.78 10.74
N ALA A 253 -50.45 5.95 10.96
CA ALA A 253 -49.69 7.09 10.43
C ALA A 253 -49.45 6.97 8.90
N PRO A 254 -49.17 8.08 8.21
CA PRO A 254 -48.74 8.04 6.82
C PRO A 254 -47.49 7.17 6.62
N ALA A 255 -47.37 6.55 5.44
CA ALA A 255 -46.18 5.80 5.05
C ALA A 255 -44.91 6.65 5.19
N GLY A 256 -43.86 6.07 5.78
CA GLY A 256 -42.57 6.70 6.03
C GLY A 256 -42.49 7.48 7.35
N THR A 257 -43.59 7.62 8.09
CA THR A 257 -43.57 8.27 9.42
C THR A 257 -42.79 7.44 10.42
N ILE A 258 -41.86 8.09 11.13
CA ILE A 258 -41.09 7.49 12.22
C ILE A 258 -41.98 7.40 13.46
N LEU A 259 -42.21 6.18 13.95
CA LEU A 259 -43.13 5.90 15.07
C LEU A 259 -42.41 5.77 16.41
N ALA A 260 -41.19 5.22 16.40
CA ALA A 260 -40.35 5.05 17.58
C ALA A 260 -38.88 4.92 17.18
N ALA A 261 -37.98 5.30 18.09
CA ALA A 261 -36.54 5.14 17.91
C ALA A 261 -35.86 4.75 19.22
N GLY A 262 -34.92 3.83 19.14
CA GLY A 262 -34.07 3.33 20.22
C GLY A 262 -32.83 2.67 19.61
N ASP A 263 -32.51 1.45 20.04
CA ASP A 263 -31.57 0.58 19.32
C ASP A 263 -32.11 0.09 17.95
N PHE A 264 -33.41 0.32 17.72
CA PHE A 264 -34.15 0.06 16.49
C PHE A 264 -34.80 1.35 15.96
N LEU A 265 -35.38 1.30 14.76
CA LEU A 265 -36.21 2.37 14.20
C LEU A 265 -37.53 1.79 13.71
N THR A 266 -38.65 2.24 14.27
CA THR A 266 -39.98 1.81 13.82
C THR A 266 -40.56 2.81 12.82
N VAL A 267 -41.00 2.34 11.66
CA VAL A 267 -41.49 3.17 10.54
C VAL A 267 -42.83 2.63 10.05
N ALA A 268 -43.77 3.54 9.81
CA ALA A 268 -45.07 3.21 9.22
C ALA A 268 -44.95 2.88 7.73
N THR A 269 -45.73 1.90 7.26
CA THR A 269 -45.79 1.53 5.83
C THR A 269 -47.23 1.55 5.29
N ALA A 270 -47.46 1.04 4.08
CA ALA A 270 -48.81 0.95 3.51
C ALA A 270 -49.70 -0.11 4.17
N SER A 271 -49.13 -1.20 4.70
CA SER A 271 -49.86 -2.31 5.35
C SER A 271 -49.62 -2.34 6.86
N LEU A 272 -48.58 -3.01 7.34
CA LEU A 272 -48.18 -3.12 8.74
C LEU A 272 -46.99 -2.19 9.04
N ASP A 273 -46.71 -1.90 10.30
CA ASP A 273 -45.51 -1.13 10.65
C ASP A 273 -44.29 -2.06 10.67
N VAL A 274 -43.10 -1.52 10.43
CA VAL A 274 -41.85 -2.29 10.44
C VAL A 274 -40.88 -1.74 11.48
N SER A 275 -40.10 -2.62 12.10
CA SER A 275 -38.98 -2.25 12.98
C SER A 275 -37.66 -2.62 12.32
N LEU A 276 -36.81 -1.63 12.07
CA LEU A 276 -35.46 -1.83 11.55
C LEU A 276 -34.53 -2.14 12.73
N THR A 277 -33.94 -3.33 12.76
CA THR A 277 -33.18 -3.85 13.92
C THR A 277 -31.66 -3.85 13.72
N ASP A 278 -31.21 -3.75 12.46
CA ASP A 278 -29.80 -3.60 12.11
C ASP A 278 -29.60 -2.53 11.03
N ILE A 279 -29.10 -1.37 11.47
CA ILE A 279 -28.85 -0.21 10.64
C ILE A 279 -27.36 0.11 10.68
N THR A 280 -26.74 0.24 9.52
CA THR A 280 -25.32 0.55 9.37
C THR A 280 -25.15 1.73 8.42
N ASP A 281 -24.27 2.68 8.73
CA ASP A 281 -23.86 3.66 7.72
C ASP A 281 -23.10 2.97 6.57
N LEU A 282 -23.00 3.62 5.41
CA LEU A 282 -22.31 3.02 4.26
C LEU A 282 -20.78 2.88 4.45
N GLY A 283 -20.22 3.40 5.54
CA GLY A 283 -18.83 3.17 5.96
C GLY A 283 -18.65 1.88 6.78
N GLY A 284 -19.73 1.30 7.30
CA GLY A 284 -19.74 0.04 8.04
C GLY A 284 -19.87 0.19 9.56
N THR A 285 -20.19 1.38 10.05
CA THR A 285 -20.46 1.61 11.48
C THR A 285 -21.93 1.35 11.77
N ARG A 286 -22.23 0.50 12.75
CA ARG A 286 -23.60 0.30 13.22
C ARG A 286 -24.10 1.56 13.92
N VAL A 287 -25.34 1.96 13.62
CA VAL A 287 -25.96 3.18 14.14
C VAL A 287 -27.30 2.82 14.76
N SER A 288 -27.59 3.27 15.97
CA SER A 288 -28.91 3.08 16.58
C SER A 288 -29.95 3.97 15.91
N GLY A 289 -31.24 3.64 16.02
CA GLY A 289 -32.32 4.50 15.52
C GLY A 289 -32.23 5.91 16.12
N THR A 290 -31.99 6.04 17.43
CA THR A 290 -31.83 7.35 18.10
C THR A 290 -30.63 8.13 17.55
N GLU A 291 -29.50 7.47 17.31
CA GLU A 291 -28.31 8.13 16.76
C GLU A 291 -28.52 8.56 15.30
N LEU A 292 -29.18 7.73 14.49
CA LEU A 292 -29.54 8.06 13.11
C LEU A 292 -30.40 9.31 13.06
N LEU A 293 -31.45 9.37 13.88
CA LEU A 293 -32.33 10.54 13.96
C LEU A 293 -31.56 11.81 14.36
N ALA A 294 -30.67 11.70 15.35
CA ALA A 294 -29.83 12.82 15.79
C ALA A 294 -28.89 13.32 14.68
N ARG A 295 -28.24 12.41 13.93
CA ARG A 295 -27.36 12.75 12.80
C ARG A 295 -28.13 13.41 11.66
N ALA A 296 -29.34 12.92 11.37
CA ALA A 296 -30.19 13.40 10.28
C ALA A 296 -31.01 14.66 10.63
N GLY A 297 -31.01 15.08 11.90
CA GLY A 297 -31.87 16.18 12.37
C GLY A 297 -33.37 15.86 12.32
N LEU A 298 -33.73 14.59 12.49
CA LEU A 298 -35.11 14.09 12.47
C LEU A 298 -35.59 13.74 13.89
N ALA A 299 -36.91 13.67 14.09
CA ALA A 299 -37.56 13.26 15.31
C ALA A 299 -38.66 12.23 15.06
N VAL A 300 -39.11 11.55 16.13
CA VAL A 300 -40.32 10.72 16.07
C VAL A 300 -41.51 11.60 15.66
N GLY A 301 -42.26 11.14 14.67
CA GLY A 301 -43.35 11.88 14.01
C GLY A 301 -42.97 12.46 12.64
N ASP A 302 -41.67 12.62 12.34
CA ASP A 302 -41.22 13.07 11.03
C ASP A 302 -41.35 11.95 9.98
N VAL A 303 -41.32 12.32 8.70
CA VAL A 303 -41.42 11.39 7.57
C VAL A 303 -40.05 11.23 6.93
N LEU A 304 -39.59 10.00 6.80
CA LEU A 304 -38.35 9.68 6.09
C LEU A 304 -38.50 10.00 4.59
N PRO A 305 -37.48 10.62 3.97
CA PRO A 305 -37.52 10.89 2.54
C PRO A 305 -37.49 9.60 1.73
N GLY A 306 -38.24 9.58 0.63
CA GLY A 306 -38.20 8.54 -0.40
C GLY A 306 -37.69 9.10 -1.73
N LEU A 307 -37.37 8.21 -2.67
CA LEU A 307 -37.03 8.61 -4.03
C LEU A 307 -38.29 9.04 -4.80
N SER A 308 -38.18 10.14 -5.55
CA SER A 308 -39.17 10.46 -6.58
C SER A 308 -39.17 9.36 -7.66
N ALA A 309 -40.27 9.20 -8.41
CA ALA A 309 -40.33 8.22 -9.50
C ALA A 309 -39.21 8.43 -10.53
N ALA A 310 -38.94 9.70 -10.89
CA ALA A 310 -37.88 10.06 -11.83
C ALA A 310 -36.48 9.74 -11.29
N ASP A 311 -36.21 10.02 -10.01
CA ASP A 311 -34.93 9.66 -9.38
C ASP A 311 -34.78 8.15 -9.29
N ARG A 312 -35.85 7.41 -8.96
CA ARG A 312 -35.84 5.95 -8.87
C ARG A 312 -35.47 5.32 -10.20
N ASP A 313 -36.06 5.76 -11.31
CA ASP A 313 -35.75 5.26 -12.64
C ASP A 313 -34.29 5.56 -13.01
N ALA A 314 -33.85 6.81 -12.85
CA ALA A 314 -32.48 7.23 -13.17
C ALA A 314 -31.42 6.50 -12.33
N ILE A 315 -31.67 6.30 -11.04
CA ILE A 315 -30.81 5.55 -10.11
C ILE A 315 -30.77 4.07 -10.49
N SER A 316 -31.90 3.47 -10.90
CA SER A 316 -31.95 2.08 -11.33
C SER A 316 -31.14 1.84 -12.60
N ASP A 317 -31.18 2.77 -13.55
CA ASP A 317 -30.38 2.70 -14.77
C ASP A 317 -28.89 2.90 -14.47
N LEU A 318 -28.56 3.82 -13.56
CA LEU A 318 -27.19 4.01 -13.10
C LEU A 318 -26.65 2.74 -12.41
N ASP A 319 -27.42 2.11 -11.53
CA ASP A 319 -27.03 0.88 -10.82
C ASP A 319 -26.77 -0.27 -11.81
N ARG A 320 -27.67 -0.46 -12.77
CA ARG A 320 -27.53 -1.45 -13.85
C ARG A 320 -26.29 -1.21 -14.71
N SER A 321 -25.89 0.04 -14.89
CA SER A 321 -24.66 0.40 -15.60
C SER A 321 -23.42 0.16 -14.73
N ALA A 322 -23.39 0.71 -13.51
CA ALA A 322 -22.28 0.62 -12.57
C ALA A 322 -21.94 -0.83 -12.21
N CYS A 323 -22.95 -1.70 -12.07
CA CYS A 323 -22.75 -3.09 -11.69
C CYS A 323 -21.89 -3.91 -12.66
N LYS A 324 -21.78 -3.48 -13.93
CA LYS A 324 -20.93 -4.13 -14.93
C LYS A 324 -19.45 -4.10 -14.54
N HIS A 325 -19.06 -3.18 -13.67
CA HIS A 325 -17.69 -2.89 -13.29
C HIS A 325 -17.40 -3.07 -11.80
N GLU A 326 -18.39 -3.48 -10.99
CA GLU A 326 -18.18 -3.71 -9.55
C GLU A 326 -17.02 -4.65 -9.25
N ALA A 327 -16.87 -5.72 -10.04
CA ALA A 327 -15.75 -6.66 -9.88
C ALA A 327 -14.38 -6.02 -10.15
N LEU A 328 -14.31 -4.95 -10.96
CA LEU A 328 -13.10 -4.15 -11.11
C LEU A 328 -12.85 -3.33 -9.84
N TRP A 329 -13.86 -2.63 -9.34
CA TRP A 329 -13.73 -1.77 -8.16
C TRP A 329 -13.46 -2.55 -6.88
N ALA A 330 -14.16 -3.67 -6.66
CA ALA A 330 -13.92 -4.54 -5.51
C ALA A 330 -12.46 -4.99 -5.45
N ARG A 331 -11.87 -5.44 -6.57
CA ARG A 331 -10.45 -5.81 -6.65
C ARG A 331 -9.50 -4.65 -6.37
N ARG A 332 -9.81 -3.46 -6.88
CA ARG A 332 -8.98 -2.27 -6.65
C ARG A 332 -9.02 -1.81 -5.19
N LEU A 333 -10.21 -1.79 -4.59
CA LEU A 333 -10.44 -1.41 -3.19
C LEU A 333 -9.90 -2.44 -2.19
N ALA A 334 -9.86 -3.72 -2.57
CA ALA A 334 -9.25 -4.77 -1.74
C ALA A 334 -7.73 -4.62 -1.58
N SER A 335 -7.07 -3.87 -2.47
CA SER A 335 -5.60 -3.82 -2.55
C SER A 335 -5.04 -2.40 -2.73
N VAL A 336 -5.56 -1.43 -1.97
CA VAL A 336 -5.14 -0.03 -2.08
C VAL A 336 -3.69 0.17 -1.60
N GLU A 337 -2.88 0.85 -2.40
CA GLU A 337 -1.48 1.20 -2.10
C GLU A 337 -1.30 2.73 -2.09
N ALA A 338 -1.34 3.37 -0.91
CA ALA A 338 -1.17 4.82 -0.82
C ALA A 338 0.26 5.27 -1.20
N LEU A 339 0.36 6.43 -1.86
CA LEU A 339 1.65 7.09 -2.10
C LEU A 339 2.14 7.82 -0.83
N GLU A 340 3.41 7.64 -0.50
CA GLU A 340 4.10 8.40 0.54
C GLU A 340 4.82 9.61 -0.08
N LEU A 341 4.53 10.80 0.44
CA LEU A 341 5.23 12.02 0.05
C LEU A 341 6.34 12.35 1.06
N PRO A 342 7.57 12.67 0.61
CA PRO A 342 8.72 12.89 1.50
C PRO A 342 8.56 14.11 2.42
N PHE A 343 7.62 15.01 2.12
CA PHE A 343 7.38 16.25 2.85
C PHE A 343 6.24 16.16 3.88
N THR A 344 5.64 14.98 4.04
CA THR A 344 4.50 14.80 4.93
C THR A 344 4.92 14.82 6.41
N ARG A 345 4.24 15.63 7.21
CA ARG A 345 4.39 15.62 8.66
C ARG A 345 3.57 14.49 9.26
N ARG A 346 4.17 13.74 10.20
CA ARG A 346 3.42 12.78 11.02
C ARG A 346 2.48 13.56 11.94
N GLY A 347 1.17 13.34 11.78
CA GLY A 347 0.16 13.96 12.64
C GLY A 347 0.07 13.26 14.00
N ASN A 348 -0.09 14.04 15.07
CA ASN A 348 -0.43 13.55 16.41
C ASN A 348 -1.95 13.31 16.52
N GLY A 349 -2.55 12.43 15.72
CA GLY A 349 -3.91 11.90 15.94
C GLY A 349 -5.09 12.87 16.11
N GLU A 350 -4.90 14.19 16.04
CA GLU A 350 -5.95 15.17 16.31
C GLU A 350 -6.76 15.47 15.05
N THR A 351 -8.02 15.02 15.09
CA THR A 351 -9.10 15.37 14.16
C THR A 351 -9.58 16.79 14.45
N ALA A 352 -8.98 17.79 13.79
CA ALA A 352 -9.56 19.12 13.66
C ALA A 352 -9.92 19.40 12.19
N ALA A 353 -11.10 19.99 11.95
CA ALA A 353 -11.63 20.39 10.65
C ALA A 353 -10.72 21.42 9.93
N PRO A 354 -10.85 21.61 8.60
CA PRO A 354 -9.69 21.70 7.71
C PRO A 354 -9.33 23.14 7.36
N ASP A 355 -8.22 23.65 7.90
CA ASP A 355 -7.51 24.69 7.16
C ASP A 355 -6.93 24.02 5.91
N ARG A 356 -7.56 24.29 4.76
CA ARG A 356 -6.98 24.01 3.45
C ARG A 356 -6.42 25.31 2.90
N GLU A 357 -5.19 25.24 2.42
CA GLU A 357 -4.61 26.28 1.58
C GLU A 357 -4.68 25.83 0.12
N SER A 358 -4.65 26.81 -0.79
CA SER A 358 -4.69 26.57 -2.23
C SER A 358 -3.51 27.27 -2.90
N LEU A 359 -2.87 26.60 -3.85
CA LEU A 359 -1.80 27.17 -4.66
C LEU A 359 -2.02 26.81 -6.14
N ASP A 360 -2.04 27.84 -6.98
CA ASP A 360 -2.23 27.68 -8.43
C ASP A 360 -0.89 27.37 -9.09
N TYR A 361 -0.89 26.39 -9.98
CA TYR A 361 0.22 26.04 -10.85
C TYR A 361 -0.16 26.36 -12.30
N GLN A 362 0.70 27.09 -13.01
CA GLN A 362 0.55 27.39 -14.43
C GLN A 362 1.59 26.61 -15.23
N LEU A 363 1.12 25.79 -16.18
CA LEU A 363 1.97 25.03 -17.08
C LEU A 363 2.69 25.99 -18.04
N GLN A 364 4.02 25.88 -18.13
CA GLN A 364 4.84 26.78 -18.95
C GLN A 364 4.88 26.39 -20.44
N ALA A 365 4.73 25.09 -20.76
CA ALA A 365 4.72 24.57 -22.13
C ALA A 365 3.63 23.50 -22.30
N PRO A 366 2.86 23.51 -23.40
CA PRO A 366 1.78 22.55 -23.61
C PRO A 366 2.33 21.11 -23.72
N LEU A 367 1.84 20.22 -22.86
CA LEU A 367 2.26 18.81 -22.84
C LEU A 367 1.58 17.97 -23.92
N ALA A 368 0.40 18.36 -24.38
CA ALA A 368 -0.37 17.60 -25.36
C ALA A 368 0.39 17.41 -26.70
N ASP A 369 1.23 18.38 -27.07
CA ASP A 369 2.07 18.28 -28.27
C ASP A 369 3.21 17.25 -28.11
N ALA A 370 3.72 17.10 -26.89
CA ALA A 370 4.79 16.15 -26.55
C ALA A 370 4.26 14.73 -26.27
N LEU A 371 2.99 14.61 -25.86
CA LEU A 371 2.31 13.36 -25.50
C LEU A 371 1.09 13.12 -26.41
N PRO A 372 1.31 12.73 -27.68
CA PRO A 372 0.22 12.58 -28.64
C PRO A 372 -0.75 11.46 -28.21
N GLY A 373 -2.05 11.67 -28.45
CA GLY A 373 -3.11 10.71 -28.11
C GLY A 373 -3.74 10.91 -26.73
N LEU A 374 -3.31 11.94 -25.98
CA LEU A 374 -3.97 12.40 -24.76
C LEU A 374 -4.62 13.77 -24.98
N GLU A 375 -5.75 14.00 -24.31
CA GLU A 375 -6.33 15.33 -24.17
C GLU A 375 -5.43 16.19 -23.26
N ALA A 376 -5.57 17.53 -23.31
CA ALA A 376 -4.69 18.43 -22.57
C ALA A 376 -4.72 18.16 -21.05
N ALA A 377 -5.92 17.97 -20.47
CA ALA A 377 -6.07 17.59 -19.06
C ALA A 377 -5.42 16.23 -18.74
N ASP A 378 -5.61 15.22 -19.60
CA ASP A 378 -5.04 13.89 -19.43
C ASP A 378 -3.51 13.92 -19.52
N ALA A 379 -2.93 14.75 -20.39
CA ALA A 379 -1.49 14.95 -20.50
C ALA A 379 -0.91 15.58 -19.22
N LEU A 380 -1.62 16.54 -18.62
CA LEU A 380 -1.21 17.10 -17.33
C LEU A 380 -1.37 16.09 -16.19
N LEU A 381 -2.44 15.29 -16.17
CA LEU A 381 -2.61 14.19 -15.21
C LEU A 381 -1.49 13.15 -15.33
N ALA A 382 -1.08 12.79 -16.55
CA ALA A 382 0.07 11.92 -16.80
C ALA A 382 1.36 12.50 -16.22
N GLY A 383 1.61 13.79 -16.47
CA GLY A 383 2.74 14.53 -15.90
C GLY A 383 2.72 14.56 -14.37
N LEU A 384 1.55 14.75 -13.75
CA LEU A 384 1.38 14.69 -12.30
C LEU A 384 1.69 13.30 -11.75
N LEU A 385 1.21 12.23 -12.38
CA LEU A 385 1.50 10.84 -11.97
C LEU A 385 2.99 10.51 -12.08
N LEU A 386 3.65 10.94 -13.17
CA LEU A 386 5.09 10.82 -13.35
C LEU A 386 5.86 11.53 -12.22
N TYR A 387 5.48 12.77 -11.94
CA TYR A 387 6.08 13.56 -10.87
C TYR A 387 5.87 12.94 -9.49
N LEU A 388 4.65 12.51 -9.17
CA LEU A 388 4.30 11.85 -7.92
C LEU A 388 5.10 10.55 -7.72
N SER A 389 5.26 9.76 -8.78
CA SER A 389 6.10 8.56 -8.77
C SER A 389 7.57 8.88 -8.44
N ARG A 390 8.12 9.95 -9.03
CA ARG A 390 9.51 10.35 -8.84
C ARG A 390 9.77 10.95 -7.46
N VAL A 391 8.89 11.83 -6.98
CA VAL A 391 9.05 12.45 -5.66
C VAL A 391 8.80 11.47 -4.52
N GLY A 392 7.88 10.50 -4.70
CA GLY A 392 7.61 9.43 -3.74
C GLY A 392 8.55 8.23 -3.89
N THR A 393 9.37 8.17 -4.94
CA THR A 393 10.24 7.02 -5.29
C THR A 393 9.51 5.68 -5.47
N GLN A 394 8.20 5.72 -5.72
CA GLN A 394 7.34 4.55 -5.84
C GLN A 394 6.92 4.32 -7.30
N GLU A 395 7.18 3.13 -7.83
CA GLU A 395 6.70 2.64 -9.13
C GLU A 395 5.26 2.12 -9.09
N ARG A 396 4.76 1.88 -7.88
CA ARG A 396 3.44 1.31 -7.61
C ARG A 396 2.78 2.09 -6.50
N PHE A 397 1.69 2.76 -6.84
CA PHE A 397 0.87 3.53 -5.91
C PHE A 397 -0.50 3.78 -6.52
N ASP A 398 -1.45 4.16 -5.69
CA ASP A 398 -2.80 4.52 -6.06
C ASP A 398 -3.06 5.96 -5.62
N VAL A 399 -3.82 6.69 -6.45
CA VAL A 399 -4.36 8.01 -6.11
C VAL A 399 -5.88 7.97 -6.18
N ALA A 400 -6.56 8.78 -5.36
CA ALA A 400 -7.99 8.96 -5.54
C ALA A 400 -8.22 9.76 -6.81
N TYR A 401 -9.16 9.35 -7.65
CA TYR A 401 -9.48 10.04 -8.90
C TYR A 401 -10.97 10.28 -9.00
N ARG A 402 -11.35 11.48 -9.46
CA ARG A 402 -12.72 11.81 -9.81
C ARG A 402 -12.74 12.62 -11.10
N ASP A 403 -13.63 12.22 -12.00
CA ASP A 403 -14.02 13.02 -13.15
C ASP A 403 -15.37 13.70 -12.84
N ASP A 404 -15.39 15.03 -12.85
CA ASP A 404 -16.55 15.85 -12.49
C ASP A 404 -17.39 16.30 -13.70
N HIS A 405 -17.15 15.77 -14.90
CA HIS A 405 -17.98 16.10 -16.08
C HIS A 405 -19.39 15.49 -16.00
N GLY A 406 -19.57 14.43 -15.21
CA GLY A 406 -20.86 13.80 -14.92
C GLY A 406 -21.53 14.36 -13.66
N THR A 407 -22.76 14.86 -13.79
CA THR A 407 -23.54 15.28 -12.62
C THR A 407 -24.47 14.17 -12.15
N LEU A 408 -24.10 13.51 -11.04
CA LEU A 408 -25.07 12.73 -10.26
C LEU A 408 -26.08 13.67 -9.61
N SER A 409 -27.37 13.29 -9.66
CA SER A 409 -28.41 13.98 -8.89
C SER A 409 -28.10 13.92 -7.38
N PRO A 410 -28.62 14.85 -6.56
CA PRO A 410 -28.40 14.82 -5.12
C PRO A 410 -28.71 13.45 -4.49
N ALA A 411 -29.81 12.80 -4.89
CA ALA A 411 -30.18 11.47 -4.43
C ALA A 411 -29.18 10.39 -4.89
N ALA A 412 -28.73 10.41 -6.14
CA ALA A 412 -27.74 9.47 -6.64
C ALA A 412 -26.39 9.59 -5.91
N ARG A 413 -25.98 10.80 -5.48
CA ARG A 413 -24.75 11.01 -4.70
C ARG A 413 -24.77 10.34 -3.33
N LEU A 414 -25.95 10.09 -2.76
CA LEU A 414 -26.10 9.36 -1.50
C LEU A 414 -25.81 7.86 -1.68
N LEU A 415 -26.00 7.33 -2.89
CA LEU A 415 -25.95 5.91 -3.19
C LEU A 415 -24.69 5.49 -3.96
N PHE A 416 -24.07 6.42 -4.69
CA PHE A 416 -22.89 6.17 -5.50
C PHE A 416 -21.71 7.06 -5.12
N GLU A 417 -20.51 6.51 -5.24
CA GLU A 417 -19.22 7.16 -5.06
C GLU A 417 -18.55 7.39 -6.41
N THR A 418 -18.08 8.62 -6.63
CA THR A 418 -17.40 9.02 -7.87
C THR A 418 -15.91 9.25 -7.66
N LEU A 419 -15.46 9.31 -6.40
CA LEU A 419 -14.05 9.30 -6.03
C LEU A 419 -13.54 7.86 -5.91
N LEU A 420 -12.82 7.39 -6.92
CA LEU A 420 -12.43 5.98 -7.09
C LEU A 420 -10.90 5.83 -7.13
N PRO A 421 -10.35 4.69 -6.71
CA PRO A 421 -8.90 4.47 -6.77
C PRO A 421 -8.41 4.32 -8.21
N TRP A 422 -7.49 5.19 -8.60
CA TRP A 422 -6.70 5.06 -9.82
C TRP A 422 -5.40 4.35 -9.49
N LYS A 423 -5.32 3.09 -9.91
CA LYS A 423 -4.10 2.29 -9.75
C LYS A 423 -3.04 2.73 -10.74
N THR A 424 -1.90 3.20 -10.25
CA THR A 424 -0.77 3.62 -11.07
C THR A 424 0.36 2.59 -10.96
N ARG A 425 0.85 2.18 -12.13
CA ARG A 425 1.97 1.26 -12.29
C ARG A 425 2.90 1.87 -13.32
N LEU A 426 4.11 2.23 -12.90
CA LEU A 426 5.05 3.00 -13.69
C LEU A 426 6.46 2.49 -13.45
N ASP A 427 7.10 1.96 -14.49
CA ASP A 427 8.51 1.54 -14.47
C ASP A 427 9.40 2.78 -14.67
N HIS A 428 10.36 3.04 -13.78
CA HIS A 428 11.25 4.20 -13.92
C HIS A 428 12.22 4.06 -15.10
N GLY A 429 12.45 2.86 -15.62
CA GLY A 429 13.26 2.59 -16.80
C GLY A 429 12.52 2.76 -18.14
N GLN A 430 11.19 2.86 -18.13
CA GLN A 430 10.43 3.02 -19.37
C GLN A 430 10.43 4.48 -19.86
N PRO A 431 10.31 4.75 -21.17
CA PRO A 431 10.10 6.09 -21.69
C PRO A 431 8.84 6.76 -21.12
N ALA A 432 8.90 8.05 -20.78
CA ALA A 432 7.74 8.76 -20.24
C ALA A 432 6.57 8.82 -21.24
N SER A 433 6.86 8.93 -22.54
CA SER A 433 5.90 8.83 -23.63
C SER A 433 5.17 7.49 -23.66
N ALA A 434 5.85 6.38 -23.34
CA ALA A 434 5.26 5.06 -23.30
C ALA A 434 4.26 4.92 -22.14
N PHE A 435 4.57 5.48 -20.97
CA PHE A 435 3.61 5.56 -19.87
C PHE A 435 2.39 6.40 -20.26
N ALA A 436 2.59 7.59 -20.80
CA ALA A 436 1.50 8.46 -21.24
C ALA A 436 0.60 7.77 -22.27
N ALA A 437 1.19 7.08 -23.26
CA ALA A 437 0.44 6.32 -24.25
C ALA A 437 -0.39 5.18 -23.62
N SER A 438 0.11 4.53 -22.55
CA SER A 438 -0.66 3.52 -21.82
C SER A 438 -1.93 4.08 -21.16
N LEU A 439 -1.95 5.39 -20.87
CA LEU A 439 -3.12 6.07 -20.31
C LEU A 439 -4.20 6.35 -21.35
N SER A 440 -3.87 6.38 -22.65
CA SER A 440 -4.85 6.62 -23.71
C SER A 440 -6.00 5.62 -23.71
N ASP A 441 -5.75 4.37 -23.28
CA ASP A 441 -6.73 3.30 -23.14
C ASP A 441 -7.07 2.99 -21.67
N ASP A 442 -6.64 3.81 -20.70
CA ASP A 442 -6.90 3.53 -19.29
C ASP A 442 -8.41 3.54 -19.04
N PRO A 443 -8.98 2.44 -18.49
CA PRO A 443 -10.40 2.38 -18.20
C PRO A 443 -10.85 3.50 -17.27
N VAL A 444 -10.02 4.02 -16.37
CA VAL A 444 -10.37 5.17 -15.52
C VAL A 444 -10.64 6.43 -16.34
N LEU A 445 -9.86 6.66 -17.40
CA LEU A 445 -9.97 7.85 -18.25
C LEU A 445 -11.01 7.71 -19.37
N ARG A 446 -11.15 6.51 -19.96
CA ARG A 446 -11.96 6.32 -21.20
C ARG A 446 -13.28 5.58 -21.03
N GLN A 447 -13.37 4.65 -20.09
CA GLN A 447 -14.48 3.68 -20.02
C GLN A 447 -15.02 3.46 -18.60
N GLY A 448 -14.56 4.27 -17.66
CA GLY A 448 -14.79 4.03 -16.25
C GLY A 448 -16.23 4.36 -15.98
N PRO A 449 -17.00 3.50 -15.31
CA PRO A 449 -18.22 4.00 -14.70
C PRO A 449 -17.76 5.10 -13.74
N HIS A 450 -18.19 6.33 -13.97
CA HIS A 450 -17.87 7.46 -13.11
C HIS A 450 -18.48 7.34 -11.71
N ALA A 451 -19.01 6.16 -11.36
CA ALA A 451 -19.76 5.87 -10.17
C ALA A 451 -19.59 4.39 -9.76
N CYS A 452 -19.43 4.16 -8.47
CA CYS A 452 -19.48 2.85 -7.83
C CYS A 452 -20.56 2.88 -6.76
N ALA A 453 -21.38 1.82 -6.62
CA ALA A 453 -22.33 1.75 -5.52
C ALA A 453 -21.58 1.83 -4.18
N ARG A 454 -21.99 2.75 -3.30
CA ARG A 454 -21.37 2.96 -1.98
C ARG A 454 -21.50 1.73 -1.09
N ASP A 455 -22.57 0.95 -1.27
CA ASP A 455 -22.79 -0.29 -0.53
C ASP A 455 -21.87 -1.45 -0.94
N LEU A 456 -21.12 -1.33 -2.05
CA LEU A 456 -20.15 -2.34 -2.50
C LEU A 456 -19.16 -2.69 -1.39
N LEU A 457 -18.73 -1.66 -0.65
CA LEU A 457 -17.79 -1.75 0.47
C LEU A 457 -18.28 -2.62 1.64
N LEU A 458 -19.61 -2.77 1.74
CA LEU A 458 -20.28 -3.50 2.82
C LEU A 458 -20.67 -4.93 2.43
N ARG A 459 -20.75 -5.22 1.13
CA ARG A 459 -21.19 -6.52 0.59
C ARG A 459 -20.07 -7.33 -0.06
N GLU A 460 -18.88 -6.77 -0.18
CA GLU A 460 -17.66 -7.47 -0.62
C GLU A 460 -16.77 -7.76 0.61
N PRO A 461 -16.73 -9.01 1.11
CA PRO A 461 -16.01 -9.35 2.34
C PRO A 461 -14.49 -9.19 2.23
N ASP A 462 -13.95 -9.23 1.01
CA ASP A 462 -12.51 -9.11 0.74
C ASP A 462 -11.99 -7.66 0.80
N ILE A 463 -12.86 -6.66 0.92
CA ILE A 463 -12.46 -5.25 1.06
C ILE A 463 -12.13 -4.96 2.54
N PRO A 464 -10.86 -4.64 2.89
CA PRO A 464 -10.49 -4.33 4.26
C PRO A 464 -11.27 -3.13 4.81
N VAL A 465 -11.57 -3.14 6.10
CA VAL A 465 -12.25 -2.02 6.78
C VAL A 465 -11.51 -0.69 6.59
N SER A 466 -10.17 -0.72 6.59
CA SER A 466 -9.32 0.45 6.34
C SER A 466 -9.53 1.08 4.97
N ASN A 467 -10.05 0.31 3.99
CA ASN A 467 -10.22 0.73 2.61
C ASN A 467 -11.69 1.07 2.27
N ARG A 468 -12.58 1.12 3.28
CA ARG A 468 -14.01 1.46 3.13
C ARG A 468 -14.28 2.95 2.94
N SER A 469 -13.25 3.77 2.77
CA SER A 469 -13.39 5.15 2.35
C SER A 469 -12.18 5.57 1.55
N VAL A 470 -12.33 5.69 0.23
CA VAL A 470 -11.25 6.10 -0.69
C VAL A 470 -10.67 7.44 -0.26
N ALA A 471 -11.52 8.39 0.14
CA ALA A 471 -11.12 9.73 0.56
C ALA A 471 -10.17 9.71 1.78
N THR A 472 -10.35 8.77 2.70
CA THR A 472 -9.49 8.65 3.90
C THR A 472 -8.34 7.67 3.72
N SER A 473 -8.46 6.72 2.78
CA SER A 473 -7.44 5.69 2.50
C SER A 473 -6.30 6.23 1.63
N LEU A 474 -6.58 7.23 0.79
CA LEU A 474 -5.61 7.79 -0.16
C LEU A 474 -5.33 9.26 0.18
N PRO A 475 -4.08 9.63 0.50
CA PRO A 475 -3.72 10.99 0.90
C PRO A 475 -3.73 11.97 -0.28
N ILE A 476 -3.78 11.48 -1.52
CA ILE A 476 -3.72 12.30 -2.74
C ILE A 476 -4.96 12.04 -3.58
N ALA A 477 -5.63 13.11 -3.98
CA ALA A 477 -6.74 13.09 -4.93
C ALA A 477 -6.42 13.92 -6.19
N LEU A 478 -6.74 13.40 -7.35
CA LEU A 478 -6.73 14.09 -8.63
C LEU A 478 -8.18 14.27 -9.09
N VAL A 479 -8.56 15.50 -9.42
CA VAL A 479 -9.92 15.83 -9.87
C VAL A 479 -9.84 16.45 -11.24
N ARG A 480 -10.47 15.83 -12.23
CA ARG A 480 -10.68 16.43 -13.55
C ARG A 480 -11.99 17.24 -13.51
N ALA A 481 -11.94 18.51 -13.87
CA ALA A 481 -13.07 19.43 -13.79
C ALA A 481 -13.15 20.35 -15.02
N ARG A 482 -14.28 21.04 -15.19
CA ARG A 482 -14.45 22.04 -16.26
C ARG A 482 -13.64 23.30 -16.01
N GLU A 483 -13.54 23.70 -14.74
CA GLU A 483 -12.94 24.95 -14.30
C GLU A 483 -12.04 24.73 -13.09
N LEU A 484 -11.12 25.68 -12.86
CA LEU A 484 -10.16 25.65 -11.76
C LEU A 484 -10.81 25.96 -10.40
N GLU A 485 -11.88 26.77 -10.39
CA GLU A 485 -12.72 26.97 -9.21
C GLU A 485 -13.67 25.78 -9.06
N TYR A 486 -13.52 25.08 -7.93
CA TYR A 486 -14.15 23.80 -7.71
C TYR A 486 -14.80 23.74 -6.33
N GLY A 487 -16.07 23.33 -6.29
CA GLY A 487 -16.91 23.42 -5.09
C GLY A 487 -16.54 22.43 -3.98
N THR A 488 -16.78 21.14 -4.21
CA THR A 488 -16.72 20.11 -3.14
C THR A 488 -15.48 19.25 -3.26
N LEU A 489 -14.40 19.65 -2.60
CA LEU A 489 -13.13 18.92 -2.62
C LEU A 489 -13.21 17.53 -1.94
N PRO A 490 -12.54 16.51 -2.49
CA PRO A 490 -12.31 15.24 -1.79
C PRO A 490 -11.58 15.45 -0.46
N ASP A 491 -11.84 14.57 0.51
CA ASP A 491 -11.23 14.65 1.84
C ASP A 491 -9.77 14.13 1.90
N ALA A 492 -8.95 14.46 0.90
CA ALA A 492 -7.54 14.07 0.80
C ALA A 492 -6.58 15.11 1.41
N ASP A 493 -5.37 14.70 1.82
CA ASP A 493 -4.31 15.59 2.34
C ASP A 493 -3.84 16.58 1.28
N LEU A 494 -3.78 16.12 0.02
CA LEU A 494 -3.52 16.91 -1.18
C LEU A 494 -4.57 16.57 -2.24
N CYS A 495 -5.30 17.56 -2.72
CA CYS A 495 -6.21 17.45 -3.85
C CYS A 495 -5.73 18.37 -4.97
N ILE A 496 -5.55 17.84 -6.17
CA ILE A 496 -5.13 18.61 -7.35
C ILE A 496 -6.28 18.64 -8.34
N VAL A 497 -6.82 19.83 -8.58
CA VAL A 497 -7.89 20.06 -9.56
C VAL A 497 -7.26 20.45 -10.89
N VAL A 498 -7.56 19.67 -11.93
CA VAL A 498 -7.08 19.86 -13.30
C VAL A 498 -8.28 20.23 -14.20
N PRO A 499 -8.32 21.46 -14.75
CA PRO A 499 -9.33 21.86 -15.73
C PRO A 499 -9.11 21.19 -17.10
N ASP A 500 -10.17 21.11 -17.91
CA ASP A 500 -10.15 20.52 -19.26
C ASP A 500 -9.08 21.08 -20.19
N ASP A 501 -8.74 22.37 -20.05
CA ASP A 501 -7.74 23.00 -20.90
C ASP A 501 -6.31 22.48 -20.65
N GLY A 502 -6.07 21.81 -19.52
CA GLY A 502 -4.77 21.26 -19.12
C GLY A 502 -3.65 22.29 -19.00
N ARG A 503 -3.97 23.58 -18.90
CA ARG A 503 -2.97 24.68 -18.87
C ARG A 503 -2.56 25.08 -17.47
N SER A 504 -3.33 24.69 -16.47
CA SER A 504 -3.07 24.98 -15.07
C SER A 504 -3.61 23.86 -14.20
N CYS A 505 -3.28 23.87 -12.91
CA CYS A 505 -3.99 23.08 -11.91
C CYS A 505 -3.94 23.79 -10.55
N ARG A 506 -4.88 23.47 -9.67
CA ARG A 506 -4.96 24.05 -8.33
C ARG A 506 -4.73 22.98 -7.28
N TRP A 507 -3.74 23.21 -6.43
CA TRP A 507 -3.33 22.31 -5.36
C TRP A 507 -4.00 22.76 -4.07
N HIS A 508 -4.96 21.99 -3.58
CA HIS A 508 -5.59 22.18 -2.28
C HIS A 508 -4.99 21.22 -1.27
N TYR A 509 -4.37 21.72 -0.20
CA TYR A 509 -3.63 20.89 0.75
C TYR A 509 -3.89 21.30 2.18
N ARG A 510 -3.65 20.38 3.12
CA ARG A 510 -3.72 20.64 4.57
C ARG A 510 -2.34 21.07 5.09
N PRO A 511 -2.10 22.34 5.47
CA PRO A 511 -0.77 22.81 5.92
C PRO A 511 -0.22 22.05 7.14
N ALA A 512 -1.10 21.53 7.99
CA ALA A 512 -0.74 20.67 9.11
C ALA A 512 -0.04 19.37 8.68
N ARG A 513 -0.38 18.85 7.50
CA ARG A 513 0.15 17.60 6.92
C ARG A 513 1.24 17.88 5.88
N LEU A 514 1.04 18.89 5.05
CA LEU A 514 1.93 19.27 3.97
C LEU A 514 2.24 20.78 4.05
N PRO A 515 3.40 21.18 4.59
CA PRO A 515 3.73 22.60 4.77
C PRO A 515 3.70 23.37 3.46
N THR A 516 3.24 24.63 3.48
CA THR A 516 3.16 25.50 2.29
C THR A 516 4.49 25.60 1.53
N ALA A 517 5.62 25.71 2.25
CA ALA A 517 6.95 25.73 1.64
C ALA A 517 7.29 24.41 0.91
N ALA A 518 6.79 23.27 1.39
CA ALA A 518 6.95 22.00 0.70
C ALA A 518 6.11 21.96 -0.57
N VAL A 519 4.87 22.44 -0.55
CA VAL A 519 4.02 22.50 -1.76
C VAL A 519 4.63 23.41 -2.82
N GLN A 520 5.18 24.56 -2.42
CA GLN A 520 5.88 25.47 -3.33
C GLN A 520 7.10 24.79 -3.97
N ARG A 521 7.90 24.05 -3.19
CA ARG A 521 9.01 23.25 -3.72
C ARG A 521 8.52 22.17 -4.67
N MET A 522 7.43 21.48 -4.32
CA MET A 522 6.83 20.46 -5.18
C MET A 522 6.37 21.04 -6.52
N GLN A 523 5.77 22.24 -6.55
CA GLN A 523 5.40 22.89 -7.81
C GLN A 523 6.62 23.31 -8.64
N GLN A 524 7.71 23.74 -8.03
CA GLN A 524 8.97 24.04 -8.75
C GLN A 524 9.61 22.78 -9.34
N GLN A 525 9.57 21.68 -8.60
CA GLN A 525 10.05 20.37 -9.07
C GLN A 525 9.17 19.81 -10.18
N LEU A 526 7.84 19.93 -10.03
CA LEU A 526 6.88 19.62 -11.09
C LEU A 526 7.20 20.42 -12.36
N ASP A 527 7.39 21.74 -12.24
CA ASP A 527 7.69 22.59 -13.39
C ASP A 527 8.94 22.15 -14.15
N THR A 528 9.99 21.81 -13.40
CA THR A 528 11.25 21.30 -13.96
C THR A 528 11.02 19.99 -14.71
N LEU A 529 10.28 19.05 -14.10
CA LEU A 529 9.98 17.75 -14.70
C LEU A 529 9.08 17.88 -15.93
N LEU A 530 8.04 18.70 -15.89
CA LEU A 530 7.13 18.90 -17.03
C LEU A 530 7.83 19.61 -18.19
N GLY A 531 8.74 20.55 -17.90
CA GLY A 531 9.58 21.19 -18.92
C GLY A 531 10.50 20.20 -19.62
N ASP A 532 11.14 19.31 -18.86
CA ASP A 532 12.00 18.27 -19.41
C ASP A 532 11.21 17.19 -20.17
N LEU A 533 10.05 16.79 -19.66
CA LEU A 533 9.11 15.89 -20.31
C LEU A 533 8.64 16.44 -21.67
N ALA A 534 8.29 17.73 -21.73
CA ALA A 534 7.88 18.37 -22.98
C ALA A 534 9.01 18.40 -24.03
N ALA A 535 10.26 18.55 -23.58
CA ALA A 535 11.42 18.61 -24.47
C ALA A 535 11.94 17.22 -24.90
N ARG A 536 11.85 16.22 -24.02
CA ARG A 536 12.44 14.89 -24.21
C ARG A 536 11.49 13.77 -23.76
N PRO A 537 10.31 13.62 -24.39
CA PRO A 537 9.27 12.70 -23.93
C PRO A 537 9.69 11.21 -23.95
N ASP A 538 10.67 10.84 -24.78
CA ASP A 538 11.19 9.47 -24.85
C ASP A 538 12.30 9.16 -23.83
N THR A 539 12.63 10.10 -22.94
CA THR A 539 13.58 9.87 -21.84
C THR A 539 12.97 8.89 -20.82
N PRO A 540 13.76 7.95 -20.26
CA PRO A 540 13.31 7.13 -19.14
C PRO A 540 12.78 7.99 -18.00
N VAL A 541 11.68 7.60 -17.36
CA VAL A 541 11.05 8.39 -16.29
C VAL A 541 12.03 8.69 -15.16
N GLY A 542 12.92 7.75 -14.85
CA GLY A 542 13.96 7.87 -13.84
C GLY A 542 15.05 8.91 -14.15
N ASP A 543 15.20 9.28 -15.42
CA ASP A 543 16.23 10.19 -15.92
C ASP A 543 15.70 11.60 -16.24
N LEU A 544 14.39 11.84 -16.03
CA LEU A 544 13.82 13.18 -16.10
C LEU A 544 14.34 14.06 -14.96
N GLU A 545 14.74 15.29 -15.28
CA GLU A 545 15.22 16.26 -14.30
C GLU A 545 14.05 16.73 -13.42
N ILE A 546 14.22 16.59 -12.11
CA ILE A 546 13.23 16.98 -11.10
C ILE A 546 13.75 18.10 -10.21
N VAL A 547 15.07 18.32 -10.16
CA VAL A 547 15.69 19.30 -9.27
C VAL A 547 15.84 20.62 -10.01
N PRO A 548 15.18 21.71 -9.57
CA PRO A 548 15.34 23.01 -10.19
C PRO A 548 16.80 23.45 -10.20
N ALA A 549 17.24 24.17 -11.24
CA ALA A 549 18.64 24.57 -11.39
C ALA A 549 19.19 25.34 -10.17
N ALA A 550 18.38 26.20 -9.55
CA ALA A 550 18.75 26.93 -8.33
C ALA A 550 18.92 26.01 -7.10
N GLU A 551 18.07 24.98 -6.99
CA GLU A 551 18.20 23.96 -5.94
C GLU A 551 19.46 23.14 -6.18
N LYS A 552 19.73 22.71 -7.42
CA LYS A 552 20.93 21.97 -7.80
C LYS A 552 22.22 22.75 -7.52
N GLN A 553 22.23 24.05 -7.80
CA GLN A 553 23.31 24.97 -7.46
C GLN A 553 23.55 25.01 -5.94
N THR A 554 22.47 25.11 -5.16
CA THR A 554 22.57 25.14 -3.69
C THR A 554 23.16 23.84 -3.15
N LEU A 555 22.63 22.70 -3.60
CA LEU A 555 23.02 21.36 -3.15
C LEU A 555 24.45 21.00 -3.53
N LEU A 556 24.89 21.34 -4.75
CA LEU A 556 26.16 20.88 -5.30
C LEU A 556 27.29 21.91 -5.16
N GLN A 557 26.97 23.20 -5.11
CA GLN A 557 27.98 24.26 -5.06
C GLN A 557 27.90 25.02 -3.74
N THR A 558 26.78 25.69 -3.44
CA THR A 558 26.70 26.61 -2.28
C THR A 558 26.98 25.93 -0.94
N TRP A 559 26.44 24.74 -0.68
CA TRP A 559 26.75 24.00 0.55
C TRP A 559 28.18 23.41 0.58
N ASN A 560 28.83 23.31 -0.57
CA ASN A 560 30.21 22.84 -0.70
C ASN A 560 31.23 23.99 -0.80
N GLU A 561 30.82 25.25 -0.64
CA GLU A 561 31.70 26.42 -0.56
C GLU A 561 32.40 26.50 0.82
N THR A 562 33.05 25.42 1.24
CA THR A 562 33.70 25.27 2.57
C THR A 562 35.16 25.73 2.58
N ALA A 563 35.59 26.52 1.60
CA ALA A 563 36.98 26.97 1.50
C ALA A 563 37.25 28.11 2.49
N ALA A 564 38.01 27.83 3.55
CA ALA A 564 38.43 28.81 4.54
C ALA A 564 39.96 29.03 4.49
N PRO A 565 40.46 30.26 4.73
CA PRO A 565 41.89 30.53 4.80
C PRO A 565 42.47 29.95 6.10
N PHE A 566 43.46 29.08 6.00
CA PHE A 566 44.23 28.58 7.13
C PHE A 566 45.72 28.45 6.76
N ASP A 567 46.59 28.43 7.76
CA ASP A 567 48.02 28.22 7.55
C ASP A 567 48.33 26.74 7.30
N GLY A 568 48.12 26.29 6.06
CA GLY A 568 48.43 24.93 5.64
C GLY A 568 49.92 24.61 5.53
N GLN A 569 50.82 25.55 5.86
CA GLN A 569 52.26 25.35 5.89
C GLN A 569 52.79 25.10 7.31
N ALA A 570 52.02 25.41 8.35
CA ALA A 570 52.40 25.18 9.73
C ALA A 570 52.16 23.74 10.20
N CYS A 571 53.04 23.27 11.07
CA CYS A 571 52.83 22.05 11.86
C CYS A 571 52.16 22.37 13.21
N ILE A 572 51.52 21.38 13.81
CA ILE A 572 50.81 21.49 15.10
C ILE A 572 51.74 22.05 16.20
N HIS A 573 52.96 21.50 16.29
CA HIS A 573 53.92 21.91 17.31
C HIS A 573 54.42 23.36 17.09
N GLN A 574 54.51 23.83 15.85
CA GLN A 574 54.90 25.21 15.54
C GLN A 574 53.83 26.21 15.99
N GLN A 575 52.55 25.88 15.83
CA GLN A 575 51.46 26.69 16.38
C GLN A 575 51.50 26.72 17.91
N PHE A 576 51.74 25.57 18.55
CA PHE A 576 51.93 25.48 19.99
C PHE A 576 53.12 26.33 20.46
N GLU A 577 54.26 26.26 19.77
CA GLU A 577 55.46 27.05 20.09
C GLU A 577 55.22 28.55 19.97
N SER A 578 54.51 28.99 18.92
CA SER A 578 54.11 30.37 18.75
C SER A 578 53.23 30.85 19.92
N ARG A 579 52.26 30.04 20.36
CA ARG A 579 51.45 30.33 21.56
C ARG A 579 52.29 30.35 22.83
N ALA A 580 53.22 29.41 22.99
CA ALA A 580 54.09 29.35 24.16
C ALA A 580 55.06 30.53 24.26
N ALA A 581 55.53 31.05 23.13
CA ALA A 581 56.31 32.28 23.08
C ALA A 581 55.47 33.53 23.39
N ALA A 582 54.22 33.57 22.90
CA ALA A 582 53.32 34.71 23.09
C ALA A 582 52.75 34.79 24.52
N GLN A 583 52.47 33.65 25.17
CA GLN A 583 51.84 33.58 26.50
C GLN A 583 52.55 32.56 27.41
N PRO A 584 53.83 32.77 27.76
CA PRO A 584 54.66 31.75 28.40
C PRO A 584 54.18 31.35 29.81
N ASP A 585 53.60 32.30 30.56
CA ASP A 585 53.22 32.09 31.96
C ASP A 585 51.72 31.76 32.11
N ALA A 586 50.96 31.72 31.00
CA ALA A 586 49.57 31.28 31.00
C ALA A 586 49.47 29.76 31.28
N PRO A 587 48.42 29.30 31.99
CA PRO A 587 48.20 27.88 32.22
C PRO A 587 47.93 27.16 30.90
N ALA A 588 48.66 26.07 30.64
CA ALA A 588 48.53 25.27 29.42
C ALA A 588 47.92 23.88 29.68
N LEU A 589 48.27 23.26 30.81
CA LEU A 589 47.82 21.91 31.14
C LEU A 589 47.61 21.78 32.66
N SER A 590 46.51 21.15 33.05
CA SER A 590 46.24 20.75 34.43
C SER A 590 45.83 19.29 34.49
N PHE A 591 46.38 18.55 35.44
CA PHE A 591 45.97 17.19 35.74
C PHE A 591 46.14 16.94 37.23
N GLN A 592 45.03 16.67 37.93
CA GLN A 592 44.99 16.60 39.39
C GLN A 592 45.62 17.87 40.00
N ASP A 593 46.60 17.72 40.88
CA ASP A 593 47.31 18.83 41.56
C ASP A 593 48.48 19.40 40.75
N GLU A 594 48.79 18.83 39.57
CA GLU A 594 49.86 19.32 38.70
C GLU A 594 49.33 20.33 37.67
N HIS A 595 50.01 21.47 37.59
CA HIS A 595 49.72 22.54 36.65
C HIS A 595 51.00 22.96 35.92
N LEU A 596 50.94 23.03 34.58
CA LEU A 596 52.03 23.49 33.74
C LEU A 596 51.61 24.74 32.97
N SER A 597 52.44 25.78 33.02
CA SER A 597 52.34 26.89 32.09
C SER A 597 52.79 26.48 30.69
N TYR A 598 52.47 27.27 29.67
CA TYR A 598 52.94 27.02 28.30
C TYR A 598 54.47 26.91 28.21
N ARG A 599 55.21 27.76 28.93
CA ARG A 599 56.68 27.70 29.03
C ARG A 599 57.12 26.35 29.60
N GLN A 600 56.58 25.96 30.75
CA GLN A 600 56.98 24.72 31.43
C GLN A 600 56.67 23.49 30.58
N LEU A 601 55.50 23.46 29.95
CA LEU A 601 55.11 22.38 29.05
C LEU A 601 56.03 22.31 27.82
N ASN A 602 56.34 23.46 27.21
CA ASN A 602 57.22 23.53 26.04
C ASN A 602 58.65 23.08 26.37
N GLU A 603 59.23 23.55 27.48
CA GLU A 603 60.59 23.18 27.90
C GLU A 603 60.70 21.69 28.25
N ARG A 604 59.68 21.11 28.93
CA ARG A 604 59.64 19.66 29.20
C ARG A 604 59.55 18.85 27.91
N ALA A 605 58.67 19.26 26.99
CA ALA A 605 58.53 18.59 25.70
C ALA A 605 59.81 18.71 24.85
N ASN A 606 60.51 19.85 24.87
CA ASN A 606 61.77 20.05 24.15
C ASN A 606 62.88 19.13 24.67
N ARG A 607 63.04 19.01 25.99
CA ARG A 607 64.03 18.08 26.59
C ARG A 607 63.82 16.65 26.13
N LEU A 608 62.56 16.21 26.11
CA LEU A 608 62.19 14.88 25.64
C LEU A 608 62.34 14.74 24.12
N ALA A 609 62.02 15.76 23.34
CA ALA A 609 62.20 15.77 21.89
C ALA A 609 63.68 15.60 21.51
N HIS A 610 64.60 16.31 22.18
CA HIS A 610 66.04 16.13 21.98
C HIS A 610 66.50 14.70 22.32
N ARG A 611 65.90 14.07 23.33
CA ARG A 611 66.17 12.66 23.65
C ARG A 611 65.68 11.72 22.53
N LEU A 612 64.49 11.97 21.99
CA LEU A 612 63.94 11.18 20.88
C LEU A 612 64.81 11.29 19.63
N LEU A 613 65.33 12.48 19.31
CA LEU A 613 66.24 12.67 18.17
C LEU A 613 67.53 11.83 18.30
N GLU A 614 68.10 11.72 19.50
CA GLU A 614 69.27 10.83 19.75
C GLU A 614 68.97 9.35 19.51
N LEU A 615 67.71 8.93 19.65
CA LEU A 615 67.26 7.56 19.37
C LEU A 615 67.03 7.32 17.87
N GLY A 616 67.35 8.31 17.03
CA GLY A 616 67.18 8.25 15.59
C GLY A 616 65.71 8.33 15.19
N VAL A 617 64.93 9.15 15.89
CA VAL A 617 63.61 9.59 15.44
C VAL A 617 63.81 10.66 14.38
N GLU A 618 63.12 10.51 13.25
CA GLU A 618 63.13 11.42 12.10
C GLU A 618 61.70 11.67 11.59
N PRO A 619 61.47 12.63 10.69
CA PRO A 619 60.15 12.83 10.10
C PRO A 619 59.50 11.54 9.58
N ASP A 620 58.19 11.39 9.78
CA ASP A 620 57.38 10.18 9.52
C ASP A 620 57.74 8.91 10.31
N SER A 621 58.69 8.99 11.25
CA SER A 621 58.82 7.97 12.30
C SER A 621 57.56 7.93 13.17
N ARG A 622 57.28 6.77 13.79
CA ARG A 622 56.21 6.65 14.79
C ARG A 622 56.81 6.44 16.17
N VAL A 623 56.34 7.18 17.16
CA VAL A 623 56.71 6.98 18.57
C VAL A 623 55.48 6.47 19.31
N GLY A 624 55.58 5.29 19.91
CA GLY A 624 54.52 4.71 20.71
C GLY A 624 54.39 5.44 22.04
N ILE A 625 53.18 5.84 22.41
CA ILE A 625 52.90 6.46 23.72
C ILE A 625 52.07 5.47 24.53
N LEU A 626 52.72 4.75 25.44
CA LEU A 626 52.13 3.77 26.35
C LEU A 626 52.11 4.35 27.77
N LEU A 627 51.27 5.35 27.98
CA LEU A 627 51.16 6.12 29.21
C LEU A 627 49.70 6.21 29.65
N ASP A 628 49.47 6.28 30.96
CA ASP A 628 48.18 6.70 31.48
C ASP A 628 47.96 8.19 31.26
N ARG A 629 46.69 8.61 31.31
CA ARG A 629 46.32 10.03 31.33
C ARG A 629 47.08 10.75 32.46
N SER A 630 47.94 11.68 32.07
CA SER A 630 48.85 12.42 32.93
C SER A 630 49.40 13.63 32.18
N THR A 631 50.10 14.53 32.88
CA THR A 631 50.86 15.62 32.24
C THR A 631 51.94 15.07 31.30
N ASP A 632 52.61 13.99 31.68
CA ASP A 632 53.64 13.30 30.89
C ASP A 632 53.12 12.78 29.55
N MET A 633 51.85 12.36 29.48
CA MET A 633 51.23 11.93 28.21
C MET A 633 51.21 13.07 27.18
N VAL A 634 50.81 14.28 27.60
CA VAL A 634 50.79 15.45 26.71
C VAL A 634 52.20 15.92 26.38
N VAL A 635 53.12 15.86 27.35
CA VAL A 635 54.56 16.12 27.12
C VAL A 635 55.12 15.16 26.07
N ALA A 636 54.81 13.86 26.17
CA ALA A 636 55.22 12.83 25.22
C ALA A 636 54.67 13.06 23.82
N MET A 637 53.38 13.42 23.69
CA MET A 637 52.77 13.78 22.42
C MET A 637 53.47 14.99 21.79
N LEU A 638 53.61 16.09 22.53
CA LEU A 638 54.27 17.30 22.02
C LEU A 638 55.74 17.06 21.68
N ALA A 639 56.47 16.32 22.53
CA ALA A 639 57.87 15.97 22.28
C ALA A 639 58.04 15.16 21.00
N THR A 640 57.13 14.20 20.76
CA THR A 640 57.11 13.40 19.53
C THR A 640 56.92 14.28 18.30
N LEU A 641 55.92 15.17 18.33
CA LEU A 641 55.65 16.11 17.23
C LEU A 641 56.84 17.06 16.99
N LYS A 642 57.50 17.53 18.06
CA LYS A 642 58.68 18.41 18.00
C LYS A 642 59.91 17.70 17.45
N ALA A 643 60.07 16.40 17.72
CA ALA A 643 61.09 15.58 17.09
C ALA A 643 60.80 15.31 15.59
N GLY A 644 59.64 15.74 15.09
CA GLY A 644 59.20 15.58 13.71
C GLY A 644 58.41 14.31 13.44
N ALA A 645 58.17 13.48 14.47
CA ALA A 645 57.53 12.18 14.33
C ALA A 645 56.03 12.22 14.65
N ALA A 646 55.34 11.16 14.23
CA ALA A 646 53.97 10.90 14.59
C ALA A 646 53.87 10.13 15.90
N TYR A 647 52.97 10.54 16.79
CA TYR A 647 52.68 9.71 17.95
C TYR A 647 51.65 8.63 17.62
N LEU A 648 51.84 7.45 18.21
CA LEU A 648 50.92 6.33 18.14
C LEU A 648 50.46 6.03 19.58
N PRO A 649 49.23 6.42 19.96
CA PRO A 649 48.75 6.17 21.31
C PRO A 649 48.47 4.67 21.50
N LEU A 650 49.04 4.11 22.57
CA LEU A 650 48.90 2.73 22.99
C LEU A 650 48.20 2.72 24.33
N ASP A 651 46.96 2.22 24.36
CA ASP A 651 46.19 2.13 25.61
C ASP A 651 46.77 1.01 26.50
N PRO A 652 47.23 1.32 27.73
CA PRO A 652 47.75 0.30 28.65
C PRO A 652 46.73 -0.79 29.01
N ASP A 653 45.42 -0.51 28.90
CA ASP A 653 44.37 -1.50 29.16
C ASP A 653 44.20 -2.52 28.02
N TYR A 654 44.86 -2.31 26.87
CA TYR A 654 44.83 -3.28 25.78
C TYR A 654 45.64 -4.55 26.09
N PRO A 655 45.19 -5.73 25.61
CA PRO A 655 45.99 -6.94 25.73
C PRO A 655 47.37 -6.76 25.10
N ALA A 656 48.43 -7.28 25.75
CA ALA A 656 49.81 -7.14 25.28
C ALA A 656 50.01 -7.56 23.81
N GLY A 657 49.29 -8.58 23.34
CA GLY A 657 49.32 -9.00 21.93
C GLY A 657 48.83 -7.92 20.94
N ARG A 658 47.84 -7.10 21.34
CA ARG A 658 47.34 -5.98 20.54
C ARG A 658 48.35 -4.82 20.52
N ILE A 659 48.97 -4.53 21.65
CA ILE A 659 50.03 -3.51 21.76
C ILE A 659 51.21 -3.88 20.87
N ARG A 660 51.70 -5.13 20.96
CA ARG A 660 52.79 -5.63 20.10
C ARG A 660 52.43 -5.57 18.62
N TYR A 661 51.18 -5.93 18.27
CA TYR A 661 50.70 -5.82 16.90
C TYR A 661 50.76 -4.37 16.39
N MET A 662 50.24 -3.40 17.15
CA MET A 662 50.24 -1.99 16.75
C MET A 662 51.65 -1.41 16.63
N ILE A 663 52.57 -1.84 17.50
CA ILE A 663 53.98 -1.43 17.45
C ILE A 663 54.67 -1.98 16.19
N GLY A 664 54.44 -3.26 15.87
CA GLY A 664 55.04 -3.91 14.71
C GLY A 664 54.46 -3.39 13.38
N ASP A 665 53.13 -3.35 13.28
CA ASP A 665 52.41 -2.84 12.09
C ASP A 665 52.68 -1.36 11.86
N GLY A 666 52.78 -0.58 12.95
CA GLY A 666 53.13 0.83 12.91
C GLY A 666 54.63 1.10 12.77
N GLU A 667 55.50 0.09 12.64
CA GLU A 667 56.97 0.17 12.64
C GLU A 667 57.52 1.27 13.58
N VAL A 668 57.09 1.20 14.84
CA VAL A 668 57.41 2.20 15.86
C VAL A 668 58.92 2.26 16.11
N ARG A 669 59.47 3.48 16.18
CA ARG A 669 60.90 3.72 16.35
C ARG A 669 61.35 3.73 17.81
N ALA A 670 60.48 4.18 18.72
CA ALA A 670 60.69 4.18 20.16
C ALA A 670 59.34 4.19 20.88
N VAL A 671 59.30 3.69 22.12
CA VAL A 671 58.11 3.72 22.99
C VAL A 671 58.40 4.54 24.23
N LEU A 672 57.52 5.49 24.53
CA LEU A 672 57.51 6.25 25.77
C LEU A 672 56.51 5.60 26.72
N SER A 673 56.94 5.26 27.94
CA SER A 673 56.12 4.56 28.93
C SER A 673 56.46 4.96 30.37
N GLN A 674 55.87 4.27 31.34
CA GLN A 674 56.08 4.42 32.79
C GLN A 674 56.50 3.08 33.38
N ALA A 675 57.26 3.10 34.48
CA ALA A 675 57.81 1.91 35.11
C ALA A 675 56.75 0.83 35.42
N ARG A 676 55.54 1.25 35.80
CA ARG A 676 54.40 0.34 36.05
C ARG A 676 53.95 -0.46 34.82
N HIS A 677 54.17 0.06 33.62
CA HIS A 677 53.83 -0.58 32.35
C HIS A 677 55.04 -1.24 31.68
N ALA A 678 56.22 -1.23 32.32
CA ALA A 678 57.45 -1.79 31.77
C ALA A 678 57.30 -3.26 31.37
N ALA A 679 56.46 -4.04 32.06
CA ALA A 679 56.18 -5.43 31.72
C ALA A 679 55.44 -5.59 30.37
N LEU A 680 54.57 -4.66 29.99
CA LEU A 680 53.91 -4.64 28.67
C LEU A 680 54.91 -4.29 27.55
N ALA A 681 56.00 -3.62 27.93
CA ALA A 681 57.05 -3.14 27.03
C ALA A 681 58.31 -4.03 27.00
N ALA A 682 58.42 -5.02 27.90
CA ALA A 682 59.64 -5.81 28.12
C ALA A 682 60.04 -6.70 26.93
N ASP A 683 59.06 -7.14 26.13
CA ASP A 683 59.28 -8.00 24.96
C ASP A 683 59.30 -7.22 23.63
N LEU A 684 59.48 -5.90 23.68
CA LEU A 684 59.51 -5.06 22.48
C LEU A 684 60.93 -4.99 21.91
N GLU A 685 61.07 -5.14 20.60
CA GLU A 685 62.36 -5.02 19.89
C GLU A 685 62.76 -3.55 19.61
N VAL A 686 62.14 -2.60 20.30
CA VAL A 686 62.34 -1.15 20.10
C VAL A 686 62.74 -0.48 21.42
N PRO A 687 63.51 0.62 21.40
CA PRO A 687 63.88 1.36 22.61
C PRO A 687 62.64 1.80 23.41
N VAL A 688 62.63 1.50 24.71
CA VAL A 688 61.57 1.91 25.65
C VAL A 688 62.14 2.90 26.66
N LEU A 689 61.52 4.07 26.78
CA LEU A 689 61.89 5.12 27.73
C LEU A 689 60.84 5.19 28.82
N LEU A 690 61.25 4.89 30.04
CA LEU A 690 60.40 5.01 31.23
C LEU A 690 60.53 6.43 31.78
N LEU A 691 59.54 7.28 31.51
CA LEU A 691 59.62 8.73 31.76
C LEU A 691 59.78 9.07 33.24
N ASP A 692 59.23 8.24 34.13
CA ASP A 692 59.31 8.36 35.58
C ASP A 692 60.70 7.98 36.15
N GLU A 693 61.45 7.11 35.46
CA GLU A 693 62.82 6.74 35.83
C GLU A 693 63.87 7.63 35.16
N GLU A 694 63.59 8.16 33.95
CA GLU A 694 64.50 9.02 33.21
C GLU A 694 64.43 10.51 33.58
N ALA A 695 63.55 10.91 34.52
CA ALA A 695 63.32 12.31 34.88
C ALA A 695 64.62 13.10 35.19
N SER A 696 65.57 12.50 35.91
CA SER A 696 66.85 13.14 36.22
C SER A 696 67.77 13.25 35.00
N ALA A 697 67.73 12.29 34.08
CA ALA A 697 68.51 12.31 32.84
C ALA A 697 67.95 13.31 31.82
N LEU A 698 66.63 13.53 31.82
CA LEU A 698 65.96 14.52 30.98
C LEU A 698 66.17 15.95 31.48
N ALA A 699 66.30 16.17 32.80
CA ALA A 699 66.41 17.51 33.39
C ALA A 699 67.61 18.34 32.88
N GLY A 700 68.72 17.70 32.53
CA GLY A 700 69.94 18.35 32.02
C GLY A 700 69.96 18.62 30.51
N ARG A 701 68.89 18.27 29.78
CA ARG A 701 68.83 18.42 28.31
C ARG A 701 68.48 19.84 27.88
N PRO A 702 68.78 20.22 26.62
CA PRO A 702 68.43 21.52 26.07
C PRO A 702 66.92 21.77 26.16
N VAL A 703 66.55 23.04 26.38
CA VAL A 703 65.16 23.49 26.57
C VAL A 703 64.63 24.27 25.37
N ASP A 704 65.50 24.62 24.44
CA ASP A 704 65.22 25.24 23.15
C ASP A 704 64.48 24.29 22.21
N ASN A 705 63.61 24.86 21.36
CA ASN A 705 62.83 24.08 20.39
C ASN A 705 63.80 23.37 19.43
N PRO A 706 63.66 22.05 19.20
CA PRO A 706 64.47 21.34 18.23
C PRO A 706 64.19 21.85 16.81
N VAL A 707 65.22 21.89 15.97
CA VAL A 707 65.11 22.21 14.55
C VAL A 707 65.15 20.92 13.75
N THR A 708 64.06 20.59 13.07
CA THR A 708 63.90 19.36 12.28
C THR A 708 63.42 19.69 10.86
N ALA A 709 63.44 18.70 9.96
CA ALA A 709 62.97 18.84 8.58
C ALA A 709 61.46 18.58 8.42
N VAL A 710 60.70 18.51 9.51
CA VAL A 710 59.26 18.22 9.49
C VAL A 710 58.49 19.33 8.77
N GLY A 711 57.56 18.93 7.92
CA GLY A 711 56.65 19.79 7.19
C GLY A 711 55.18 19.38 7.36
N PRO A 712 54.26 20.17 6.80
CA PRO A 712 52.81 19.98 6.94
C PRO A 712 52.30 18.65 6.38
N ASP A 713 52.99 18.07 5.41
CA ASP A 713 52.66 16.78 4.79
C ASP A 713 53.20 15.57 5.58
N ASN A 714 53.99 15.79 6.63
CA ASN A 714 54.45 14.70 7.49
C ASN A 714 53.40 14.29 8.51
N LEU A 715 53.50 13.05 8.97
CA LEU A 715 52.56 12.46 9.91
C LEU A 715 52.62 13.15 11.29
N ALA A 716 51.45 13.53 11.80
CA ALA A 716 51.26 14.02 13.16
C ALA A 716 50.91 12.90 14.14
N TYR A 717 50.05 11.97 13.73
CA TYR A 717 49.71 10.81 14.54
C TYR A 717 49.23 9.63 13.70
N THR A 718 49.24 8.44 14.31
CA THR A 718 48.62 7.24 13.78
C THR A 718 47.71 6.62 14.83
N ILE A 719 46.41 6.52 14.55
CA ILE A 719 45.41 5.94 15.46
C ILE A 719 44.77 4.71 14.81
N TYR A 720 44.68 3.62 15.57
CA TYR A 720 44.10 2.37 15.06
C TYR A 720 42.58 2.33 15.20
N THR A 721 41.91 1.78 14.19
CA THR A 721 40.46 1.49 14.25
C THR A 721 40.14 0.33 15.22
N SER A 722 38.89 0.22 15.67
CA SER A 722 38.46 -0.76 16.68
C SER A 722 38.63 -2.24 16.24
N GLY A 723 38.70 -2.52 14.94
CA GLY A 723 38.92 -3.87 14.38
C GLY A 723 37.66 -4.72 14.22
N SER A 724 36.47 -4.13 14.14
CA SER A 724 35.19 -4.86 14.02
C SER A 724 35.05 -5.67 12.72
N THR A 725 35.79 -5.32 11.67
CA THR A 725 35.75 -5.97 10.35
C THR A 725 37.05 -6.71 9.99
N GLY A 726 37.92 -6.99 10.96
CA GLY A 726 39.20 -7.69 10.75
C GLY A 726 40.35 -7.09 11.58
N LYS A 727 41.58 -7.14 11.06
CA LYS A 727 42.73 -6.55 11.76
C LYS A 727 42.57 -5.02 11.88
N PRO A 728 42.87 -4.41 13.04
CA PRO A 728 42.91 -2.96 13.20
C PRO A 728 43.83 -2.31 12.16
N LYS A 729 43.39 -1.17 11.60
CA LYS A 729 44.14 -0.40 10.59
C LYS A 729 44.64 0.91 11.19
N GLY A 730 45.92 1.22 11.04
CA GLY A 730 46.50 2.50 11.45
C GLY A 730 46.08 3.63 10.51
N VAL A 731 45.24 4.54 10.99
CA VAL A 731 44.85 5.75 10.26
C VAL A 731 45.97 6.77 10.42
N MET A 732 46.65 7.05 9.32
CA MET A 732 47.73 8.03 9.24
C MET A 732 47.15 9.43 9.03
N VAL A 733 47.48 10.37 9.91
CA VAL A 733 47.00 11.75 9.84
C VAL A 733 48.19 12.69 9.80
N GLU A 734 48.22 13.58 8.81
CA GLU A 734 49.29 14.55 8.60
C GLU A 734 49.04 15.82 9.42
N HIS A 735 50.10 16.59 9.65
CA HIS A 735 50.02 17.87 10.33
C HIS A 735 48.98 18.82 9.72
N ARG A 736 48.95 18.95 8.39
CA ARG A 736 47.97 19.81 7.69
C ARG A 736 46.53 19.42 7.94
N ASN A 737 46.24 18.12 8.14
CA ASN A 737 44.87 17.67 8.39
C ASN A 737 44.36 18.18 9.74
N VAL A 738 45.22 18.11 10.77
CA VAL A 738 44.89 18.57 12.12
C VAL A 738 44.79 20.08 12.18
N VAL A 739 45.68 20.79 11.50
CA VAL A 739 45.63 22.26 11.41
C VAL A 739 44.36 22.73 10.70
N SER A 740 43.99 22.07 9.59
CA SER A 740 42.72 22.34 8.91
C SER A 740 41.52 22.05 9.80
N PHE A 741 41.55 20.97 10.59
CA PHE A 741 40.50 20.63 11.54
C PHE A 741 40.32 21.70 12.63
N PHE A 742 41.41 22.17 13.24
CA PHE A 742 41.33 23.24 14.25
C PHE A 742 40.82 24.56 13.67
N ALA A 743 41.26 24.93 12.45
CA ALA A 743 40.76 26.12 11.77
C ALA A 743 39.24 26.05 11.55
N GLY A 744 38.71 24.88 11.17
CA GLY A 744 37.27 24.68 11.00
C GLY A 744 36.46 24.58 12.30
N MET A 745 37.10 24.45 13.47
CA MET A 745 36.44 24.48 14.77
C MET A 745 36.38 25.88 15.40
N ASP A 746 37.22 26.80 14.94
CA ASP A 746 37.29 28.19 15.43
C ASP A 746 36.23 29.10 14.76
N GLU A 747 35.56 28.61 13.69
CA GLU A 747 34.36 29.20 13.07
C GLU A 747 33.07 28.64 13.70
#